data_AF-A0A653M2D3-F1
#
_entry.id   AF-A0A653M2D3-F1
#
_cell.length_a   1.000
_cell.length_b   1.000
_cell.length_c   1.000
_cell.angle_alpha   90.00
_cell.angle_beta   90.00
_cell.angle_gamma   90.00
#
_symmetry.space_group_name_H-M   'P 1'
#
loop_
_entity.id
_entity.type
_entity.pdbx_description
1 polymer ?
#
loop_
_entity_poly.entity_id
_entity_poly.type
_entity_poly.pdbx_seq_one_letter_code
_entity_poly.pdbx_strand_id
1 'polypeptide(L)'
;MTGYVAPTRDQVAAVLRRIPTPALRRAFFEGLRNPLWLAPLAREGAFAKPPSNDVGADDYWPEIDYVIRSSAAAPKTAVDILLTLSESRNSWIRRAVFAVGAQVPASEAARLKPLLKKWLATGFGWRTDPRDMASFTVNLLNGGERKAGEWVANVLFRPGSLGATAHEPILRDYWYASELPRVVTALGPESLPLVLGWLVQYENGTSQPDGWSLSRPSIGESSDSHQTVEDALIDASRDLSVQRLQAGTLDTVDVLLSVRIMLARRIAMYAVREAIVTSTTGTPQESSVVELGTRLLLDPSSMNEQCRIEYAQLAQAVAARSPSSLKSLKQTIDRGPDMSSTELRSRLARDGDVTDRELDTRVAEFLDHWKHAWLSAIGAESLPPQLRVALADLDAQYGMVERPLRPPIEVISWTGPSSPRTHDELGMMAPAELMSHLESWQDTGDGWGPKPSHEGQRRELTSLITSNPERIAGVHDLVTRLRPIYLRAILSGWEAASKAGLELDWHQVLTTTGDVLAHPIESDFPPQGGRFDDDPDFSGAKGAAIDLLEELVKPEAKIPPTGASNAAELLISAASDEAAWHDYASRAGESGMDPLTLSLNWQWPTIVRGLAALVCHGRTTAWSEASRSALRTELDRPDPWGASRAVIGEHLGRLLNADELWTEQNLTFLFGSAEGLDRNQQVALSTALAIHHYHRALYSLLAPSMVAALDSAEPVADGWPQPNSSPVQRIGEWAIKAIIFGDATPSDAVFRAFFSTTDPDTRGGALGHIGWEMMHATEVSESIRDEFARLWDERIDHVKLNTVDVAELRQFYWVIKSGKFCPEWWLPRLNTILAFGSNVDAERFMIGKELAAAADSDPHGAFHALTQLLSTTGARRMAAYELSRNAVPVVLARAIKAGDPQLETRATKLLNELGAAGDFGLAQRVEMAARGELSQADVEE
;
A
#
# COMPACT_ATOMS: atom_id res chain seq x y z
N MET A 1 40.89 -32.75 -1.26
CA MET A 1 40.20 -34.05 -1.15
C MET A 1 40.11 -34.41 0.32
N THR A 2 38.91 -34.36 0.90
CA THR A 2 38.68 -34.67 2.32
C THR A 2 38.82 -36.18 2.56
N GLY A 3 39.64 -36.57 3.55
CA GLY A 3 39.95 -37.96 3.92
C GLY A 3 38.79 -38.71 4.61
N TYR A 4 37.61 -38.72 4.00
CA TYR A 4 36.47 -39.47 4.52
C TYR A 4 36.61 -40.97 4.22
N VAL A 5 36.13 -41.80 5.16
CA VAL A 5 36.13 -43.27 5.05
C VAL A 5 34.68 -43.75 4.84
N ALA A 6 34.48 -44.71 3.93
CA ALA A 6 33.17 -45.32 3.71
C ALA A 6 32.76 -46.18 4.93
N PRO A 7 31.50 -46.10 5.40
CA PRO A 7 31.06 -46.91 6.54
C PRO A 7 30.93 -48.39 6.18
N THR A 8 31.18 -49.26 7.15
CA THR A 8 30.83 -50.68 7.01
C THR A 8 29.33 -50.89 7.14
N ARG A 9 28.82 -52.02 6.64
CA ARG A 9 27.39 -52.37 6.76
C ARG A 9 26.94 -52.41 8.22
N ASP A 10 27.79 -52.95 9.11
CA ASP A 10 27.49 -53.04 10.54
C ASP A 10 27.40 -51.66 11.20
N GLN A 11 28.24 -50.70 10.78
CA GLN A 11 28.16 -49.32 11.27
C GLN A 11 26.84 -48.66 10.85
N VAL A 12 26.41 -48.85 9.61
CA VAL A 12 25.13 -48.30 9.11
C VAL A 12 23.95 -48.90 9.87
N ALA A 13 23.92 -50.22 10.03
CA ALA A 13 22.87 -50.91 10.77
C ALA A 13 22.83 -50.49 12.25
N ALA A 14 24.00 -50.35 12.89
CA ALA A 14 24.10 -49.91 14.27
C ALA A 14 23.61 -48.47 14.46
N VAL A 15 23.94 -47.55 13.53
CA VAL A 15 23.46 -46.17 13.58
C VAL A 15 21.95 -46.09 13.40
N LEU A 16 21.39 -46.76 12.39
CA LEU A 16 19.93 -46.74 12.14
C LEU A 16 19.12 -47.24 13.34
N ARG A 17 19.65 -48.20 14.13
CA ARG A 17 19.05 -48.64 15.40
C ARG A 17 19.14 -47.60 16.52
N ARG A 18 20.14 -46.72 16.49
CA ARG A 18 20.38 -45.67 17.49
C ARG A 18 19.66 -44.35 17.21
N ILE A 19 19.06 -44.21 16.02
CA ILE A 19 18.27 -43.02 15.65
C ILE A 19 16.79 -43.37 15.39
N PRO A 20 16.06 -43.99 16.34
CA PRO A 20 14.69 -44.43 16.12
C PRO A 20 13.68 -43.27 16.07
N THR A 21 14.00 -42.09 16.62
CA THR A 21 13.08 -40.95 16.73
C THR A 21 13.40 -39.86 15.70
N PRO A 22 12.42 -39.05 15.25
CA PRO A 22 12.64 -37.94 14.32
C PRO A 22 13.76 -36.97 14.76
N ALA A 23 13.86 -36.67 16.05
CA ALA A 23 14.89 -35.76 16.55
C ALA A 23 16.30 -36.36 16.52
N LEU A 24 16.47 -37.63 16.89
CA LEU A 24 17.78 -38.29 16.79
C LEU A 24 18.21 -38.43 15.32
N ARG A 25 17.26 -38.66 14.42
CA ARG A 25 17.51 -38.66 12.97
C ARG A 25 17.97 -37.29 12.51
N ARG A 26 17.29 -36.21 12.93
CA ARG A 26 17.69 -34.84 12.62
C ARG A 26 19.10 -34.50 13.09
N ALA A 27 19.40 -34.73 14.37
CA ALA A 27 20.74 -34.52 14.93
C ALA A 27 21.81 -35.27 14.14
N PHE A 28 21.55 -36.53 13.78
CA PHE A 28 22.48 -37.34 13.00
C PHE A 28 22.67 -36.82 11.57
N PHE A 29 21.59 -36.64 10.81
CA PHE A 29 21.67 -36.27 9.39
C PHE A 29 22.16 -34.84 9.18
N GLU A 30 21.78 -33.88 10.03
CA GLU A 30 22.32 -32.51 9.99
C GLU A 30 23.82 -32.46 10.32
N GLY A 31 24.28 -33.29 11.27
CA GLY A 31 25.69 -33.42 11.62
C GLY A 31 26.52 -34.25 10.63
N LEU A 32 25.89 -35.12 9.85
CA LEU A 32 26.58 -36.03 8.92
C LEU A 32 27.12 -35.27 7.70
N ARG A 33 28.45 -35.11 7.66
CA ARG A 33 29.17 -34.44 6.56
C ARG A 33 29.82 -35.39 5.55
N ASN A 34 29.88 -36.70 5.84
CA ASN A 34 30.61 -37.67 5.01
C ASN A 34 29.72 -38.25 3.90
N PRO A 35 29.89 -37.85 2.62
CA PRO A 35 28.99 -38.26 1.53
C PRO A 35 29.06 -39.76 1.20
N LEU A 36 30.12 -40.47 1.62
CA LEU A 36 30.27 -41.91 1.40
C LEU A 36 29.24 -42.74 2.17
N TRP A 37 28.48 -42.13 3.07
CA TRP A 37 27.35 -42.76 3.77
C TRP A 37 26.07 -42.81 2.94
N LEU A 38 25.93 -42.00 1.88
CA LEU A 38 24.67 -41.87 1.13
C LEU A 38 24.21 -43.22 0.54
N ALA A 39 25.06 -43.91 -0.22
CA ALA A 39 24.71 -45.18 -0.85
C ALA A 39 24.48 -46.35 0.13
N PRO A 40 25.31 -46.51 1.19
CA PRO A 40 25.01 -47.48 2.26
C PRO A 40 23.69 -47.22 2.99
N LEU A 41 23.39 -45.96 3.35
CA LEU A 41 22.13 -45.59 4.01
C LEU A 41 20.91 -45.84 3.12
N ALA A 42 21.03 -45.57 1.81
CA ALA A 42 19.98 -45.85 0.85
C ALA A 42 19.66 -47.35 0.74
N ARG A 43 20.69 -48.21 0.71
CA ARG A 43 20.51 -49.68 0.64
C ARG A 43 19.80 -50.25 1.87
N GLU A 44 20.01 -49.66 3.04
CA GLU A 44 19.35 -50.07 4.29
C GLU A 44 18.00 -49.33 4.50
N GLY A 45 17.49 -48.63 3.49
CA GLY A 45 16.14 -48.06 3.48
C GLY A 45 15.98 -46.75 4.27
N ALA A 46 17.06 -46.04 4.60
CA ALA A 46 17.01 -44.84 5.44
C ALA A 46 16.13 -43.72 4.85
N PHE A 47 15.99 -43.67 3.52
CA PHE A 47 15.25 -42.66 2.77
C PHE A 47 13.85 -43.13 2.30
N ALA A 48 13.40 -44.33 2.67
CA ALA A 48 12.22 -44.94 2.06
C ALA A 48 10.87 -44.42 2.59
N LYS A 49 10.85 -43.71 3.72
CA LYS A 49 9.63 -43.31 4.43
C LYS A 49 9.67 -41.81 4.76
N PRO A 50 9.41 -40.93 3.78
CA PRO A 50 9.25 -39.51 4.08
C PRO A 50 8.02 -39.29 4.98
N PRO A 51 8.05 -38.30 5.88
CA PRO A 51 6.89 -37.99 6.71
C PRO A 51 5.77 -37.40 5.84
N SER A 52 4.53 -37.81 6.13
CA SER A 52 3.31 -37.38 5.45
C SER A 52 2.35 -36.75 6.46
N ASN A 53 1.82 -35.56 6.17
CA ASN A 53 0.86 -34.88 7.03
C ASN A 53 -0.34 -34.39 6.20
N ASP A 54 -1.57 -34.69 6.63
CA ASP A 54 -2.82 -34.32 5.92
C ASP A 54 -3.35 -32.94 6.35
N VAL A 55 -2.75 -32.29 7.36
CA VAL A 55 -3.32 -31.10 8.05
C VAL A 55 -2.52 -29.80 7.83
N GLY A 56 -1.94 -29.62 6.63
CA GLY A 56 -1.60 -28.27 6.13
C GLY A 56 -0.17 -27.75 6.38
N ALA A 57 0.73 -28.51 6.99
CA ALA A 57 2.16 -28.15 7.02
C ALA A 57 3.06 -29.39 6.94
N ASP A 58 3.94 -29.44 5.94
CA ASP A 58 4.87 -30.57 5.80
C ASP A 58 5.86 -30.65 6.96
N ASP A 59 5.89 -31.80 7.62
CA ASP A 59 6.91 -32.13 8.61
C ASP A 59 8.29 -32.12 7.95
N TYR A 60 9.24 -31.44 8.60
CA TYR A 60 10.62 -31.37 8.14
C TYR A 60 11.27 -32.75 8.12
N TRP A 61 12.03 -33.05 7.05
CA TRP A 61 12.64 -34.36 6.84
C TRP A 61 14.17 -34.24 6.68
N PRO A 62 14.95 -34.38 7.75
CA PRO A 62 16.38 -34.06 7.76
C PRO A 62 17.24 -34.92 6.82
N GLU A 63 16.77 -36.11 6.50
CA GLU A 63 17.36 -37.02 5.54
C GLU A 63 17.50 -36.37 4.16
N ILE A 64 16.50 -35.60 3.73
CA ILE A 64 16.50 -35.01 2.40
C ILE A 64 17.56 -33.93 2.27
N ASP A 65 17.81 -33.16 3.32
CA ASP A 65 18.87 -32.16 3.33
C ASP A 65 20.25 -32.81 3.27
N TYR A 66 20.42 -33.99 3.89
CA TYR A 66 21.63 -34.78 3.73
C TYR A 66 21.81 -35.31 2.29
N VAL A 67 20.72 -35.70 1.61
CA VAL A 67 20.75 -36.04 0.17
C VAL A 67 21.21 -34.84 -0.65
N ILE A 68 20.65 -33.65 -0.41
CA ILE A 68 21.05 -32.40 -1.10
C ILE A 68 22.55 -32.15 -0.90
N ARG A 69 23.03 -32.10 0.35
CA ARG A 69 24.45 -31.83 0.66
C ARG A 69 25.42 -32.85 0.07
N SER A 70 24.99 -34.11 -0.05
CA SER A 70 25.84 -35.20 -0.56
C SER A 70 25.76 -35.38 -2.08
N SER A 71 24.83 -34.70 -2.75
CA SER A 71 24.49 -34.97 -4.14
C SER A 71 25.65 -34.75 -5.11
N ALA A 72 26.46 -33.69 -4.94
CA ALA A 72 27.61 -33.43 -5.80
C ALA A 72 28.67 -34.54 -5.75
N ALA A 73 28.85 -35.20 -4.59
CA ALA A 73 29.82 -36.28 -4.39
C ALA A 73 29.27 -37.67 -4.79
N ALA A 74 27.95 -37.85 -4.78
CA ALA A 74 27.27 -39.11 -5.11
C ALA A 74 25.99 -38.89 -5.95
N PRO A 75 26.12 -38.33 -7.17
CA PRO A 75 24.99 -37.79 -7.94
C PRO A 75 23.97 -38.85 -8.32
N LYS A 76 24.42 -39.97 -8.88
CA LYS A 76 23.55 -41.08 -9.29
C LYS A 76 22.70 -41.59 -8.11
N THR A 77 23.31 -41.79 -6.95
CA THR A 77 22.61 -42.26 -5.75
C THR A 77 21.58 -41.25 -5.25
N ALA A 78 21.91 -39.96 -5.23
CA ALA A 78 20.96 -38.91 -4.83
C ALA A 78 19.73 -38.89 -5.75
N VAL A 79 19.94 -38.96 -7.07
CA VAL A 79 18.86 -39.02 -8.06
C VAL A 79 18.05 -40.31 -7.92
N ASP A 80 18.69 -41.46 -7.75
CA ASP A 80 18.00 -42.74 -7.54
C ASP A 80 17.08 -42.68 -6.31
N ILE A 81 17.54 -42.09 -5.20
CA ILE A 81 16.71 -41.86 -4.00
C ILE A 81 15.49 -41.01 -4.35
N LEU A 82 15.68 -39.84 -4.96
CA LEU A 82 14.59 -38.92 -5.28
C LEU A 82 13.52 -39.56 -6.19
N LEU A 83 13.94 -40.39 -7.16
CA LEU A 83 13.02 -41.09 -8.05
C LEU A 83 12.11 -42.10 -7.32
N THR A 84 12.57 -42.69 -6.22
CA THR A 84 11.73 -43.57 -5.39
C THR A 84 10.64 -42.83 -4.61
N LEU A 85 10.75 -41.50 -4.50
CA LEU A 85 9.87 -40.66 -3.67
C LEU A 85 8.75 -39.97 -4.46
N SER A 86 8.47 -40.43 -5.68
CA SER A 86 7.51 -39.82 -6.60
C SER A 86 6.07 -39.77 -6.08
N GLU A 87 5.69 -40.64 -5.14
CA GLU A 87 4.36 -40.67 -4.51
C GLU A 87 4.23 -39.71 -3.30
N SER A 88 5.34 -39.13 -2.82
CA SER A 88 5.30 -38.27 -1.65
C SER A 88 4.69 -36.91 -1.97
N ARG A 89 3.87 -36.41 -1.03
CA ARG A 89 3.30 -35.05 -1.06
C ARG A 89 4.15 -34.01 -0.33
N ASN A 90 5.21 -34.44 0.35
CA ASN A 90 6.02 -33.56 1.20
C ASN A 90 6.79 -32.51 0.37
N SER A 91 6.56 -31.21 0.60
CA SER A 91 7.20 -30.13 -0.17
C SER A 91 8.72 -30.06 -0.05
N TRP A 92 9.32 -30.62 1.00
CA TRP A 92 10.79 -30.70 1.14
C TRP A 92 11.44 -31.56 0.06
N ILE A 93 10.73 -32.56 -0.45
CA ILE A 93 11.21 -33.39 -1.57
C ILE A 93 11.17 -32.60 -2.88
N ARG A 94 10.15 -31.75 -3.08
CA ARG A 94 10.07 -30.88 -4.26
C ARG A 94 11.25 -29.92 -4.30
N ARG A 95 11.54 -29.25 -3.18
CA ARG A 95 12.74 -28.42 -3.00
C ARG A 95 14.01 -29.22 -3.33
N ALA A 96 14.14 -30.42 -2.78
CA ALA A 96 15.32 -31.26 -3.00
C ALA A 96 15.52 -31.66 -4.46
N VAL A 97 14.45 -31.92 -5.22
CA VAL A 97 14.56 -32.23 -6.65
C VAL A 97 15.21 -31.10 -7.42
N PHE A 98 14.81 -29.84 -7.18
CA PHE A 98 15.43 -28.70 -7.84
C PHE A 98 16.85 -28.43 -7.33
N ALA A 99 17.06 -28.45 -6.01
CA ALA A 99 18.39 -28.21 -5.43
C ALA A 99 19.43 -29.26 -5.86
N VAL A 100 19.06 -30.55 -5.88
CA VAL A 100 19.92 -31.64 -6.39
C VAL A 100 20.09 -31.50 -7.90
N GLY A 101 19.01 -31.27 -8.64
CA GLY A 101 19.05 -31.07 -10.09
C GLY A 101 19.98 -29.94 -10.52
N ALA A 102 20.11 -28.88 -9.72
CA ALA A 102 21.02 -27.77 -9.97
C ALA A 102 22.51 -28.10 -9.74
N GLN A 103 22.83 -29.16 -8.98
CA GLN A 103 24.21 -29.45 -8.53
C GLN A 103 24.83 -30.70 -9.16
N VAL A 104 24.01 -31.68 -9.57
CA VAL A 104 24.50 -32.94 -10.14
C VAL A 104 24.79 -32.82 -11.64
N PRO A 105 25.58 -33.71 -12.26
CA PRO A 105 25.77 -33.73 -13.71
C PRO A 105 24.44 -33.76 -14.46
N ALA A 106 24.33 -32.99 -15.55
CA ALA A 106 23.07 -32.79 -16.26
C ALA A 106 22.40 -34.10 -16.72
N SER A 107 23.17 -35.10 -17.12
CA SER A 107 22.65 -36.43 -17.51
C SER A 107 21.89 -37.13 -16.38
N GLU A 108 22.34 -36.96 -15.13
CA GLU A 108 21.63 -37.46 -13.95
C GLU A 108 20.46 -36.54 -13.60
N ALA A 109 20.65 -35.22 -13.68
CA ALA A 109 19.62 -34.23 -13.40
C ALA A 109 18.39 -34.41 -14.32
N ALA A 110 18.61 -34.72 -15.61
CA ALA A 110 17.56 -34.94 -16.61
C ALA A 110 16.63 -36.11 -16.24
N ARG A 111 17.13 -37.10 -15.47
CA ARG A 111 16.33 -38.23 -15.00
C ARG A 111 15.21 -37.81 -14.04
N LEU A 112 15.32 -36.65 -13.39
CA LEU A 112 14.30 -36.12 -12.45
C LEU A 112 13.05 -35.56 -13.15
N LYS A 113 13.08 -35.37 -14.47
CA LYS A 113 11.95 -34.85 -15.27
C LYS A 113 10.59 -35.50 -15.00
N PRO A 114 10.45 -36.83 -14.81
CA PRO A 114 9.17 -37.46 -14.50
C PRO A 114 8.53 -36.95 -13.21
N LEU A 115 9.33 -36.58 -12.19
CA LEU A 115 8.83 -36.01 -10.94
C LEU A 115 8.19 -34.65 -11.18
N LEU A 116 8.88 -33.77 -11.93
CA LEU A 116 8.35 -32.46 -12.29
C LEU A 116 7.02 -32.57 -13.04
N LYS A 117 6.93 -33.47 -14.03
CA LYS A 117 5.70 -33.71 -14.79
C LYS A 117 4.51 -34.06 -13.89
N LYS A 118 4.74 -34.92 -12.89
CA LYS A 118 3.70 -35.38 -11.97
C LYS A 118 3.16 -34.24 -11.09
N TRP A 119 4.02 -33.27 -10.75
CA TRP A 119 3.64 -32.18 -9.86
C TRP A 119 3.00 -30.98 -10.53
N LEU A 120 3.06 -30.86 -11.86
CA LEU A 120 2.50 -29.73 -12.62
C LEU A 120 1.09 -29.35 -12.13
N ALA A 121 0.17 -30.32 -12.06
CA ALA A 121 -1.22 -30.08 -11.65
C ALA A 121 -1.38 -29.53 -10.21
N THR A 122 -0.37 -29.68 -9.37
CA THR A 122 -0.39 -29.28 -7.94
C THR A 122 0.65 -28.20 -7.61
N GLY A 123 1.33 -27.66 -8.63
CA GLY A 123 2.47 -26.75 -8.47
C GLY A 123 3.73 -27.39 -7.88
N PHE A 124 4.79 -26.60 -7.69
CA PHE A 124 6.07 -27.05 -7.13
C PHE A 124 6.23 -26.81 -5.62
N GLY A 125 5.22 -26.23 -4.97
CA GLY A 125 5.19 -25.97 -3.53
C GLY A 125 5.96 -24.70 -3.14
N TRP A 126 5.45 -23.99 -2.13
CA TRP A 126 5.96 -22.68 -1.68
C TRP A 126 7.39 -22.71 -1.12
N ARG A 127 7.91 -23.88 -0.72
CA ARG A 127 9.28 -24.06 -0.20
C ARG A 127 10.37 -24.20 -1.26
N THR A 128 9.99 -24.30 -2.54
CA THR A 128 10.98 -24.45 -3.60
C THR A 128 11.52 -23.08 -3.99
N ASP A 129 12.83 -22.90 -3.86
CA ASP A 129 13.50 -21.64 -4.19
C ASP A 129 13.49 -21.41 -5.72
N PRO A 130 12.95 -20.28 -6.20
CA PRO A 130 12.98 -19.91 -7.62
C PRO A 130 14.38 -19.96 -8.25
N ARG A 131 15.43 -19.64 -7.47
CA ARG A 131 16.83 -19.66 -7.92
C ARG A 131 17.32 -21.09 -8.18
N ASP A 132 16.86 -22.05 -7.39
CA ASP A 132 17.17 -23.47 -7.61
C ASP A 132 16.43 -23.99 -8.85
N MET A 133 15.21 -23.52 -9.11
CA MET A 133 14.47 -23.86 -10.33
C MET A 133 15.18 -23.37 -11.59
N ALA A 134 15.64 -22.11 -11.58
CA ALA A 134 16.42 -21.54 -12.67
C ALA A 134 17.77 -22.25 -12.82
N SER A 135 18.48 -22.52 -11.70
CA SER A 135 19.79 -23.19 -11.73
C SER A 135 19.70 -24.64 -12.22
N PHE A 136 18.62 -25.36 -11.91
CA PHE A 136 18.36 -26.68 -12.50
C PHE A 136 18.18 -26.59 -14.02
N THR A 137 17.42 -25.61 -14.49
CA THR A 137 17.20 -25.38 -15.93
C THR A 137 18.52 -25.06 -16.64
N VAL A 138 19.31 -24.14 -16.08
CA VAL A 138 20.64 -23.75 -16.61
C VAL A 138 21.59 -24.96 -16.63
N ASN A 139 21.60 -25.79 -15.58
CA ASN A 139 22.44 -26.98 -15.54
C ASN A 139 22.09 -27.96 -16.68
N LEU A 140 20.80 -28.21 -16.93
CA LEU A 140 20.37 -29.07 -18.03
C LEU A 140 20.79 -28.51 -19.41
N LEU A 141 20.60 -27.21 -19.62
CA LEU A 141 20.93 -26.55 -20.88
C LEU A 141 22.44 -26.56 -21.15
N ASN A 142 23.24 -26.14 -20.18
CA ASN A 142 24.71 -26.08 -20.32
C ASN A 142 25.36 -27.46 -20.34
N GLY A 143 24.75 -28.46 -19.68
CA GLY A 143 25.29 -29.82 -19.59
C GLY A 143 24.89 -30.75 -20.75
N GLY A 144 24.35 -30.22 -21.86
CA GLY A 144 24.04 -30.98 -23.07
C GLY A 144 22.66 -31.63 -23.10
N GLU A 145 21.86 -31.52 -22.04
CA GLU A 145 20.50 -32.07 -21.94
C GLU A 145 19.44 -31.07 -22.44
N ARG A 146 19.67 -30.52 -23.65
CA ARG A 146 18.92 -29.38 -24.19
C ARG A 146 17.41 -29.59 -24.21
N LYS A 147 16.93 -30.75 -24.68
CA LYS A 147 15.49 -31.08 -24.73
C LYS A 147 14.84 -31.14 -23.34
N ALA A 148 15.61 -31.53 -22.31
CA ALA A 148 15.12 -31.51 -20.94
C ALA A 148 15.10 -30.08 -20.41
N GLY A 149 16.18 -29.32 -20.62
CA GLY A 149 16.29 -27.92 -20.23
C GLY A 149 15.20 -27.03 -20.83
N GLU A 150 14.99 -27.09 -22.15
CA GLU A 150 13.93 -26.32 -22.85
C GLU A 150 12.53 -26.69 -22.33
N TRP A 151 12.31 -27.94 -21.95
CA TRP A 151 11.04 -28.35 -21.35
C TRP A 151 10.84 -27.73 -19.97
N VAL A 152 11.88 -27.72 -19.11
CA VAL A 152 11.80 -27.07 -17.79
C VAL A 152 11.65 -25.56 -17.94
N ALA A 153 12.38 -24.94 -18.88
CA ALA A 153 12.27 -23.52 -19.16
C ALA A 153 10.84 -23.13 -19.58
N ASN A 154 10.21 -23.91 -20.47
CA ASN A 154 8.80 -23.73 -20.83
C ASN A 154 7.87 -23.88 -19.63
N VAL A 155 8.12 -24.84 -18.75
CA VAL A 155 7.29 -25.01 -17.56
C VAL A 155 7.35 -23.77 -16.66
N LEU A 156 8.54 -23.23 -16.42
CA LEU A 156 8.75 -22.12 -15.49
C LEU A 156 8.39 -20.74 -16.06
N PHE A 157 8.77 -20.46 -17.30
CA PHE A 157 8.76 -19.12 -17.87
C PHE A 157 7.68 -18.89 -18.93
N ARG A 158 7.04 -19.94 -19.47
CA ARG A 158 5.97 -19.75 -20.44
C ARG A 158 4.70 -19.24 -19.73
N PRO A 159 4.13 -18.09 -20.13
CA PRO A 159 2.88 -17.58 -19.59
C PRO A 159 1.75 -18.61 -19.70
N GLY A 160 0.88 -18.69 -18.68
CA GLY A 160 -0.32 -19.55 -18.70
C GLY A 160 -0.03 -21.07 -18.62
N SER A 161 1.14 -21.48 -18.13
CA SER A 161 1.52 -22.90 -18.04
C SER A 161 0.72 -23.69 -16.98
N LEU A 162 0.02 -23.02 -16.04
CA LEU A 162 -0.76 -23.64 -14.96
C LEU A 162 -2.08 -22.90 -14.63
N GLY A 163 -3.11 -23.03 -15.49
CA GLY A 163 -4.52 -23.24 -15.13
C GLY A 163 -5.35 -22.27 -14.26
N ALA A 164 -4.85 -21.20 -13.64
CA ALA A 164 -5.69 -20.31 -12.81
C ALA A 164 -6.09 -19.00 -13.51
N THR A 165 -5.18 -18.39 -14.28
CA THR A 165 -5.39 -17.21 -15.13
C THR A 165 -4.56 -17.39 -16.42
N ALA A 166 -5.03 -16.87 -17.56
CA ALA A 166 -4.47 -17.22 -18.88
C ALA A 166 -3.04 -16.70 -19.15
N HIS A 167 -2.52 -15.76 -18.34
CA HIS A 167 -1.26 -15.05 -18.59
C HIS A 167 -0.20 -15.17 -17.48
N GLU A 168 -0.50 -15.68 -16.29
CA GLU A 168 0.49 -15.71 -15.19
C GLU A 168 1.48 -16.89 -15.33
N PRO A 169 2.80 -16.65 -15.23
CA PRO A 169 3.81 -17.70 -15.15
C PRO A 169 3.92 -18.31 -13.73
N ILE A 170 4.67 -19.40 -13.58
CA ILE A 170 4.87 -20.07 -12.28
C ILE A 170 5.64 -19.19 -11.29
N LEU A 171 6.57 -18.40 -11.81
CA LEU A 171 7.38 -17.48 -11.01
C LEU A 171 6.68 -16.12 -10.92
N ARG A 172 6.65 -15.53 -9.73
CA ARG A 172 6.18 -14.15 -9.53
C ARG A 172 7.12 -13.15 -10.22
N ASP A 173 6.61 -11.99 -10.58
CA ASP A 173 7.27 -10.93 -11.36
C ASP A 173 8.74 -10.70 -11.00
N TYR A 174 9.03 -10.47 -9.71
CA TYR A 174 10.40 -10.27 -9.23
C TYR A 174 11.33 -11.43 -9.59
N TRP A 175 10.93 -12.67 -9.30
CA TRP A 175 11.75 -13.86 -9.58
C TRP A 175 11.79 -14.19 -11.06
N TYR A 176 10.72 -13.90 -11.79
CA TYR A 176 10.67 -14.05 -13.24
C TYR A 176 11.72 -13.15 -13.90
N ALA A 177 11.68 -11.85 -13.59
CA ALA A 177 12.61 -10.85 -14.12
C ALA A 177 14.06 -11.13 -13.68
N SER A 178 14.28 -11.49 -12.42
CA SER A 178 15.61 -11.81 -11.89
C SER A 178 16.25 -13.05 -12.54
N GLU A 179 15.47 -14.11 -12.80
CA GLU A 179 16.04 -15.40 -13.22
C GLU A 179 15.99 -15.67 -14.73
N LEU A 180 15.08 -15.03 -15.48
CA LEU A 180 14.96 -15.23 -16.93
C LEU A 180 16.28 -14.96 -17.68
N PRO A 181 17.06 -13.89 -17.42
CA PRO A 181 18.30 -13.61 -18.15
C PRO A 181 19.33 -14.75 -18.09
N ARG A 182 19.45 -15.41 -16.93
CA ARG A 182 20.36 -16.57 -16.75
C ARG A 182 19.92 -17.75 -17.61
N VAL A 183 18.62 -18.02 -17.66
CA VAL A 183 18.05 -19.13 -18.45
C VAL A 183 18.15 -18.84 -19.94
N VAL A 184 17.86 -17.62 -20.37
CA VAL A 184 17.99 -17.18 -21.77
C VAL A 184 19.43 -17.27 -22.25
N THR A 185 20.38 -16.85 -21.42
CA THR A 185 21.82 -17.00 -21.71
C THR A 185 22.20 -18.47 -21.95
N ALA A 186 21.68 -19.39 -21.12
CA ALA A 186 21.94 -20.82 -21.26
C ALA A 186 21.21 -21.44 -22.47
N LEU A 187 20.04 -20.92 -22.84
CA LEU A 187 19.30 -21.34 -24.05
C LEU A 187 20.05 -20.93 -25.33
N GLY A 188 20.68 -19.75 -25.32
CA GLY A 188 21.46 -19.19 -26.41
C GLY A 188 20.63 -18.55 -27.53
N PRO A 189 21.28 -17.88 -28.51
CA PRO A 189 20.64 -17.07 -29.55
C PRO A 189 19.65 -17.85 -30.44
N GLU A 190 19.87 -19.15 -30.64
CA GLU A 190 18.96 -20.00 -31.42
C GLU A 190 17.60 -20.25 -30.76
N SER A 191 17.43 -19.82 -29.50
CA SER A 191 16.17 -19.92 -28.78
C SER A 191 15.22 -18.73 -28.98
N LEU A 192 15.56 -17.76 -29.83
CA LEU A 192 14.68 -16.62 -30.12
C LEU A 192 13.24 -17.05 -30.46
N PRO A 193 12.96 -18.05 -31.32
CA PRO A 193 11.58 -18.46 -31.60
C PRO A 193 10.82 -18.94 -30.36
N LEU A 194 11.52 -19.54 -29.39
CA LEU A 194 10.93 -20.03 -28.15
C LEU A 194 10.54 -18.87 -27.23
N VAL A 195 11.47 -17.96 -26.97
CA VAL A 195 11.26 -16.80 -26.08
C VAL A 195 10.27 -15.81 -26.70
N LEU A 196 10.36 -15.58 -28.01
CA LEU A 196 9.38 -14.78 -28.74
C LEU A 196 7.98 -15.39 -28.65
N GLY A 197 7.88 -16.73 -28.70
CA GLY A 197 6.62 -17.43 -28.48
C GLY A 197 6.04 -17.21 -27.08
N TRP A 198 6.90 -17.06 -26.05
CA TRP A 198 6.46 -16.69 -24.71
C TRP A 198 5.94 -15.26 -24.66
N LEU A 199 6.64 -14.31 -25.29
CA LEU A 199 6.18 -12.92 -25.40
C LEU A 199 4.81 -12.83 -26.09
N VAL A 200 4.65 -13.48 -27.25
CA VAL A 200 3.38 -13.52 -27.99
C VAL A 200 2.25 -14.12 -27.15
N GLN A 201 2.54 -15.15 -26.36
CA GLN A 201 1.54 -15.75 -25.50
C GLN A 201 1.14 -14.83 -24.33
N TYR A 202 2.10 -14.09 -23.78
CA TYR A 202 1.82 -13.07 -22.77
C TYR A 202 0.87 -12.02 -23.34
N GLU A 203 1.22 -11.40 -24.47
CA GLU A 203 0.41 -10.36 -25.13
C GLU A 203 -1.02 -10.82 -25.39
N ASN A 204 -1.19 -12.01 -26.01
CA ASN A 204 -2.51 -12.58 -26.30
C ASN A 204 -3.36 -12.90 -25.05
N GLY A 205 -2.72 -13.06 -23.88
CA GLY A 205 -3.40 -13.35 -22.62
C GLY A 205 -3.89 -12.09 -21.88
N THR A 206 -3.49 -10.90 -22.33
CA THR A 206 -3.93 -9.61 -21.79
C THR A 206 -5.17 -9.09 -22.52
N SER A 207 -6.01 -8.29 -21.85
CA SER A 207 -7.17 -7.62 -22.49
C SER A 207 -6.78 -6.34 -23.24
N GLN A 208 -5.48 -6.04 -23.33
CA GLN A 208 -4.94 -4.84 -23.95
C GLN A 208 -4.44 -5.19 -25.37
N PRO A 209 -4.56 -4.28 -26.36
CA PRO A 209 -3.93 -4.45 -27.66
C PRO A 209 -2.40 -4.56 -27.51
N ASP A 210 -1.75 -5.26 -28.43
CA ASP A 210 -0.31 -5.46 -28.43
C ASP A 210 0.45 -4.13 -28.48
N GLY A 211 1.44 -3.97 -27.59
CA GLY A 211 2.21 -2.73 -27.50
C GLY A 211 1.42 -1.50 -27.01
N TRP A 212 0.23 -1.69 -26.44
CA TRP A 212 -0.54 -0.63 -25.74
C TRP A 212 -0.03 -0.37 -24.30
N SER A 213 1.02 -1.07 -23.87
CA SER A 213 1.64 -0.88 -22.56
C SER A 213 2.35 0.49 -22.51
N LEU A 214 1.66 1.46 -21.90
CA LEU A 214 2.17 2.78 -21.49
C LEU A 214 3.48 2.69 -20.68
N SER A 215 3.80 1.49 -20.19
CA SER A 215 4.92 1.13 -19.34
C SER A 215 6.27 1.08 -20.07
N ARG A 216 6.29 0.93 -21.42
CA ARG A 216 7.54 0.81 -22.20
C ARG A 216 7.62 1.70 -23.46
N PRO A 217 7.88 3.02 -23.27
CA PRO A 217 8.03 4.01 -24.34
C PRO A 217 9.03 3.64 -25.43
N SER A 218 10.19 3.10 -25.06
CA SER A 218 11.18 2.58 -26.01
C SER A 218 11.64 1.18 -25.63
N ILE A 219 11.98 0.36 -26.63
CA ILE A 219 12.56 -0.97 -26.44
C ILE A 219 13.91 -0.91 -25.71
N GLY A 220 14.65 0.19 -25.85
CA GLY A 220 15.96 0.39 -25.22
C GLY A 220 15.91 0.81 -23.75
N GLU A 221 14.76 1.27 -23.24
CA GLU A 221 14.61 1.80 -21.89
C GLU A 221 13.68 0.90 -21.06
N SER A 222 14.00 0.68 -19.79
CA SER A 222 13.12 0.04 -18.81
C SER A 222 12.58 1.09 -17.84
N SER A 223 11.31 1.00 -17.43
CA SER A 223 10.79 1.90 -16.39
C SER A 223 11.38 1.53 -15.02
N ASP A 224 11.87 2.52 -14.27
CA ASP A 224 12.83 2.35 -13.16
C ASP A 224 12.23 1.92 -11.80
N SER A 225 10.94 1.57 -11.72
CA SER A 225 10.32 1.28 -10.41
C SER A 225 10.00 -0.20 -10.15
N HIS A 226 9.50 -0.96 -11.13
CA HIS A 226 9.11 -2.38 -10.96
C HIS A 226 9.21 -3.14 -12.30
N GLN A 227 10.19 -4.04 -12.46
CA GLN A 227 10.31 -4.87 -13.66
C GLN A 227 9.21 -5.93 -13.70
N THR A 228 8.38 -5.89 -14.73
CA THR A 228 7.26 -6.83 -14.93
C THR A 228 7.68 -8.07 -15.73
N VAL A 229 6.80 -9.07 -15.80
CA VAL A 229 6.98 -10.24 -16.70
C VAL A 229 7.09 -9.80 -18.17
N GLU A 230 6.30 -8.80 -18.58
CA GLU A 230 6.33 -8.21 -19.92
C GLU A 230 7.72 -7.64 -20.23
N ASP A 231 8.26 -6.83 -19.32
CA ASP A 231 9.56 -6.20 -19.47
C ASP A 231 10.68 -7.24 -19.66
N ALA A 232 10.69 -8.26 -18.82
CA ALA A 232 11.70 -9.31 -18.87
C ALA A 232 11.64 -10.09 -20.21
N LEU A 233 10.45 -10.34 -20.75
CA LEU A 233 10.26 -11.00 -22.05
C LEU A 233 10.65 -10.11 -23.23
N ILE A 234 10.40 -8.80 -23.15
CA ILE A 234 10.86 -7.81 -24.12
C ILE A 234 12.39 -7.77 -24.14
N ASP A 235 13.02 -7.61 -22.97
CA ASP A 235 14.48 -7.58 -22.83
C ASP A 235 15.12 -8.85 -23.37
N ALA A 236 14.60 -10.02 -22.98
CA ALA A 236 15.10 -11.30 -23.48
C ALA A 236 14.97 -11.46 -25.00
N SER A 237 13.82 -11.11 -25.57
CA SER A 237 13.59 -11.20 -27.02
C SER A 237 14.45 -10.20 -27.80
N ARG A 238 14.61 -8.99 -27.27
CA ARG A 238 15.49 -7.94 -27.81
C ARG A 238 16.94 -8.38 -27.83
N ASP A 239 17.45 -8.82 -26.70
CA ASP A 239 18.87 -9.15 -26.54
C ASP A 239 19.27 -10.37 -27.38
N LEU A 240 18.41 -11.40 -27.45
CA LEU A 240 18.61 -12.54 -28.35
C LEU A 240 18.64 -12.11 -29.82
N SER A 241 17.78 -11.17 -30.20
CA SER A 241 17.68 -10.66 -31.57
C SER A 241 18.92 -9.85 -31.96
N VAL A 242 19.42 -8.99 -31.05
CA VAL A 242 20.68 -8.25 -31.21
C VAL A 242 21.85 -9.23 -31.39
N GLN A 243 21.97 -10.24 -30.53
CA GLN A 243 23.03 -11.24 -30.59
C GLN A 243 23.03 -12.01 -31.92
N ARG A 244 21.86 -12.46 -32.40
CA ARG A 244 21.75 -13.17 -33.70
C ARG A 244 22.19 -12.28 -34.86
N LEU A 245 21.73 -11.03 -34.91
CA LEU A 245 22.08 -10.12 -36.01
C LEU A 245 23.56 -9.73 -36.01
N GLN A 246 24.15 -9.52 -34.82
CA GLN A 246 25.60 -9.30 -34.68
C GLN A 246 26.42 -10.53 -35.10
N ALA A 247 25.89 -11.73 -34.91
CA ALA A 247 26.48 -12.98 -35.39
C ALA A 247 26.28 -13.22 -36.91
N GLY A 248 25.55 -12.34 -37.63
CA GLY A 248 25.32 -12.43 -39.07
C GLY A 248 24.07 -13.23 -39.48
N THR A 249 23.21 -13.57 -38.52
CA THR A 249 21.99 -14.36 -38.75
C THR A 249 20.83 -13.45 -39.17
N LEU A 250 20.76 -13.15 -40.48
CA LEU A 250 19.85 -12.14 -41.05
C LEU A 250 18.36 -12.54 -41.06
N ASP A 251 18.04 -13.84 -41.02
CA ASP A 251 16.66 -14.35 -40.97
C ASP A 251 15.92 -13.97 -39.67
N THR A 252 16.65 -13.48 -38.67
CA THR A 252 16.13 -12.96 -37.39
C THR A 252 15.00 -11.94 -37.60
N VAL A 253 15.11 -11.05 -38.59
CA VAL A 253 14.05 -10.09 -38.89
C VAL A 253 12.78 -10.80 -39.36
N ASP A 254 12.91 -11.81 -40.22
CA ASP A 254 11.75 -12.53 -40.73
C ASP A 254 11.08 -13.37 -39.63
N VAL A 255 11.86 -13.91 -38.67
CA VAL A 255 11.35 -14.57 -37.46
C VAL A 255 10.50 -13.62 -36.62
N LEU A 256 11.01 -12.42 -36.31
CA LEU A 256 10.29 -11.40 -35.53
C LEU A 256 9.03 -10.92 -36.25
N LEU A 257 9.08 -10.71 -37.56
CA LEU A 257 7.92 -10.23 -38.32
C LEU A 257 6.85 -11.33 -38.53
N SER A 258 7.22 -12.61 -38.43
CA SER A 258 6.29 -13.73 -38.62
C SER A 258 5.16 -13.81 -37.59
N VAL A 259 5.38 -13.30 -36.37
CA VAL A 259 4.40 -13.36 -35.28
C VAL A 259 3.34 -12.26 -35.33
N ARG A 260 3.51 -11.26 -36.21
CA ARG A 260 2.53 -10.20 -36.53
C ARG A 260 2.03 -9.37 -35.35
N ILE A 261 2.81 -9.27 -34.27
CA ILE A 261 2.58 -8.28 -33.20
C ILE A 261 3.49 -7.07 -33.37
N MET A 262 3.00 -5.87 -33.03
CA MET A 262 3.74 -4.62 -33.22
C MET A 262 5.01 -4.56 -32.35
N LEU A 263 4.96 -5.13 -31.16
CA LEU A 263 6.10 -5.22 -30.25
C LEU A 263 7.30 -5.97 -30.87
N ALA A 264 7.06 -7.07 -31.58
CA ALA A 264 8.12 -7.82 -32.26
C ALA A 264 8.74 -7.01 -33.43
N ARG A 265 7.95 -6.17 -34.09
CA ARG A 265 8.44 -5.25 -35.12
C ARG A 265 9.31 -4.14 -34.52
N ARG A 266 8.92 -3.56 -33.38
CA ARG A 266 9.75 -2.60 -32.63
C ARG A 266 11.08 -3.23 -32.21
N ILE A 267 11.04 -4.47 -31.69
CA ILE A 267 12.25 -5.25 -31.37
C ILE A 267 13.14 -5.45 -32.61
N ALA A 268 12.55 -5.75 -33.78
CA ALA A 268 13.31 -5.90 -35.02
C ALA A 268 14.04 -4.61 -35.41
N MET A 269 13.36 -3.45 -35.34
CA MET A 269 13.97 -2.15 -35.62
C MET A 269 15.12 -1.84 -34.66
N TYR A 270 14.90 -2.05 -33.36
CA TYR A 270 15.93 -1.87 -32.35
C TYR A 270 17.14 -2.78 -32.60
N ALA A 271 16.91 -4.08 -32.83
CA ALA A 271 17.98 -5.03 -33.00
C ALA A 271 18.80 -4.79 -34.28
N VAL A 272 18.15 -4.38 -35.38
CA VAL A 272 18.83 -3.99 -36.62
C VAL A 272 19.62 -2.70 -36.44
N ARG A 273 19.07 -1.70 -35.73
CA ARG A 273 19.80 -0.47 -35.39
C ARG A 273 21.10 -0.79 -34.63
N GLU A 274 21.01 -1.59 -33.57
CA GLU A 274 22.19 -1.98 -32.78
C GLU A 274 23.22 -2.74 -33.62
N ALA A 275 22.77 -3.64 -34.51
CA ALA A 275 23.67 -4.34 -35.43
C ALA A 275 24.34 -3.40 -36.45
N ILE A 276 23.65 -2.38 -36.96
CA ILE A 276 24.25 -1.34 -37.82
C ILE A 276 25.31 -0.54 -37.05
N VAL A 277 24.95 -0.06 -35.85
CA VAL A 277 25.84 0.79 -35.02
C VAL A 277 27.11 0.04 -34.67
N THR A 278 27.00 -1.23 -34.29
CA THR A 278 28.13 -2.07 -33.86
C THR A 278 28.91 -2.72 -35.01
N SER A 279 28.41 -2.68 -36.24
CA SER A 279 29.11 -3.26 -37.40
C SER A 279 30.38 -2.50 -37.79
N THR A 280 31.37 -3.24 -38.27
CA THR A 280 32.62 -2.66 -38.79
C THR A 280 32.39 -2.08 -40.18
N THR A 281 32.82 -0.83 -40.37
CA THR A 281 32.65 -0.08 -41.62
C THR A 281 33.34 -0.77 -42.80
N GLY A 282 32.66 -0.83 -43.94
CA GLY A 282 33.16 -1.40 -45.19
C GLY A 282 33.04 -2.93 -45.29
N THR A 283 32.31 -3.58 -44.38
CA THR A 283 32.13 -5.03 -44.40
C THR A 283 30.88 -5.47 -45.17
N PRO A 284 30.85 -6.69 -45.76
CA PRO A 284 29.64 -7.24 -46.36
C PRO A 284 28.48 -7.34 -45.36
N GLN A 285 28.80 -7.63 -44.09
CA GLN A 285 27.82 -7.71 -43.02
C GLN A 285 27.16 -6.35 -42.75
N GLU A 286 27.92 -5.25 -42.68
CA GLU A 286 27.35 -3.90 -42.57
C GLU A 286 26.36 -3.64 -43.72
N SER A 287 26.77 -3.95 -44.95
CA SER A 287 25.93 -3.73 -46.14
C SER A 287 24.60 -4.49 -46.04
N SER A 288 24.64 -5.75 -45.62
CA SER A 288 23.44 -6.59 -45.46
C SER A 288 22.52 -6.10 -44.34
N VAL A 289 23.06 -5.67 -43.19
CA VAL A 289 22.22 -5.18 -42.08
C VAL A 289 21.65 -3.79 -42.40
N VAL A 290 22.39 -2.93 -43.12
CA VAL A 290 21.87 -1.66 -43.65
C VAL A 290 20.74 -1.89 -44.66
N GLU A 291 20.85 -2.90 -45.52
CA GLU A 291 19.78 -3.30 -46.44
C GLU A 291 18.53 -3.77 -45.68
N LEU A 292 18.69 -4.57 -44.62
CA LEU A 292 17.58 -4.96 -43.73
C LEU A 292 16.92 -3.75 -43.07
N GLY A 293 17.71 -2.82 -42.53
CA GLY A 293 17.20 -1.59 -41.94
C GLY A 293 16.41 -0.75 -42.94
N THR A 294 16.93 -0.63 -44.17
CA THR A 294 16.25 0.05 -45.27
C THR A 294 14.93 -0.63 -45.62
N ARG A 295 14.91 -1.97 -45.70
CA ARG A 295 13.67 -2.74 -45.93
C ARG A 295 12.62 -2.49 -44.84
N LEU A 296 13.03 -2.49 -43.57
CA LEU A 296 12.13 -2.21 -42.44
C LEU A 296 11.58 -0.78 -42.49
N LEU A 297 12.41 0.22 -42.80
CA LEU A 297 11.98 1.62 -42.91
C LEU A 297 10.99 1.84 -44.07
N LEU A 298 11.10 1.06 -45.15
CA LEU A 298 10.23 1.18 -46.32
C LEU A 298 8.96 0.32 -46.26
N ASP A 299 8.83 -0.57 -45.26
CA ASP A 299 7.61 -1.34 -45.00
C ASP A 299 6.51 -0.42 -44.42
N PRO A 300 5.33 -0.30 -45.06
CA PRO A 300 4.24 0.53 -44.55
C PRO A 300 3.82 0.20 -43.11
N SER A 301 3.90 -1.07 -42.71
CA SER A 301 3.52 -1.52 -41.36
C SER A 301 4.45 -0.95 -40.27
N SER A 302 5.65 -0.51 -40.66
CA SER A 302 6.62 0.16 -39.79
C SER A 302 6.27 1.62 -39.54
N MET A 303 5.34 2.19 -40.32
CA MET A 303 4.80 3.55 -40.14
C MET A 303 3.64 3.60 -39.14
N ASN A 304 3.62 2.65 -38.21
CA ASN A 304 2.72 2.68 -37.07
C ASN A 304 3.28 3.63 -36.00
N GLU A 305 2.43 4.43 -35.40
CA GLU A 305 2.81 5.42 -34.40
C GLU A 305 3.55 4.79 -33.19
N GLN A 306 3.23 3.54 -32.81
CA GLN A 306 3.94 2.80 -31.77
C GLN A 306 5.42 2.52 -32.10
N CYS A 307 5.80 2.56 -33.39
CA CYS A 307 7.17 2.35 -33.85
C CYS A 307 7.97 3.64 -33.99
N ARG A 308 7.39 4.84 -33.82
CA ARG A 308 8.03 6.11 -34.21
C ARG A 308 9.42 6.30 -33.62
N ILE A 309 9.62 5.95 -32.35
CA ILE A 309 10.92 6.08 -31.68
C ILE A 309 11.94 5.12 -32.29
N GLU A 310 11.65 3.82 -32.34
CA GLU A 310 12.57 2.82 -32.92
C GLU A 310 12.80 3.06 -34.42
N TYR A 311 11.80 3.53 -35.14
CA TYR A 311 11.89 3.90 -36.56
C TYR A 311 12.85 5.06 -36.77
N ALA A 312 12.71 6.14 -35.99
CA ALA A 312 13.57 7.30 -36.07
C ALA A 312 15.03 6.95 -35.77
N GLN A 313 15.26 6.18 -34.70
CA GLN A 313 16.60 5.71 -34.33
C GLN A 313 17.22 4.80 -35.40
N LEU A 314 16.42 3.91 -36.01
CA LEU A 314 16.89 3.09 -37.13
C LEU A 314 17.21 3.93 -38.36
N ALA A 315 16.38 4.93 -38.69
CA ALA A 315 16.62 5.84 -39.81
C ALA A 315 17.91 6.64 -39.60
N GLN A 316 18.18 7.12 -38.40
CA GLN A 316 19.45 7.79 -38.04
C GLN A 316 20.64 6.85 -38.23
N ALA A 317 20.55 5.59 -37.76
CA ALA A 317 21.62 4.61 -37.92
C ALA A 317 21.89 4.27 -39.41
N VAL A 318 20.83 4.10 -40.22
CA VAL A 318 20.95 3.88 -41.67
C VAL A 318 21.54 5.11 -42.35
N ALA A 319 21.08 6.32 -42.02
CA ALA A 319 21.60 7.57 -42.58
C ALA A 319 23.10 7.73 -42.32
N ALA A 320 23.56 7.41 -41.11
CA ALA A 320 24.96 7.52 -40.73
C ALA A 320 25.90 6.60 -41.56
N ARG A 321 25.39 5.48 -42.07
CA ARG A 321 26.17 4.51 -42.87
C ARG A 321 25.94 4.64 -44.38
N SER A 322 24.69 4.85 -44.80
CA SER A 322 24.29 4.96 -46.21
C SER A 322 23.13 5.96 -46.38
N PRO A 323 23.42 7.28 -46.45
CA PRO A 323 22.41 8.30 -46.69
C PRO A 323 21.62 8.05 -47.99
N SER A 324 22.26 7.45 -49.01
CA SER A 324 21.62 7.11 -50.28
C SER A 324 20.50 6.08 -50.16
N SER A 325 20.54 5.21 -49.14
CA SER A 325 19.49 4.20 -48.91
C SER A 325 18.15 4.85 -48.52
N LEU A 326 18.17 6.05 -47.96
CA LEU A 326 16.97 6.78 -47.54
C LEU A 326 16.34 7.62 -48.64
N LYS A 327 16.87 7.62 -49.88
CA LYS A 327 16.31 8.42 -50.99
C LYS A 327 14.82 8.17 -51.24
N SER A 328 14.37 6.93 -51.06
CA SER A 328 12.96 6.53 -51.26
C SER A 328 12.06 6.83 -50.07
N LEU A 329 12.63 7.26 -48.93
CA LEU A 329 11.87 7.53 -47.69
C LEU A 329 10.76 8.56 -47.90
N LYS A 330 10.97 9.53 -48.78
CA LYS A 330 9.94 10.53 -49.14
C LYS A 330 8.66 9.86 -49.65
N GLN A 331 8.77 8.86 -50.51
CA GLN A 331 7.60 8.18 -51.07
C GLN A 331 6.84 7.42 -49.99
N THR A 332 7.54 6.90 -48.99
CA THR A 332 6.94 6.20 -47.84
C THR A 332 6.24 7.20 -46.92
N ILE A 333 6.90 8.29 -46.53
CA ILE A 333 6.32 9.36 -45.69
C ILE A 333 5.11 10.02 -46.36
N ASP A 334 5.16 10.27 -47.67
CA ASP A 334 4.04 10.90 -48.40
C ASP A 334 2.81 9.99 -48.53
N ARG A 335 2.93 8.68 -48.30
CA ARG A 335 1.75 7.78 -48.25
C ARG A 335 0.89 8.02 -47.00
N GLY A 336 1.45 8.65 -45.97
CA GLY A 336 0.76 8.89 -44.71
C GLY A 336 0.71 7.66 -43.79
N PRO A 337 -0.02 7.75 -42.67
CA PRO A 337 -0.17 6.66 -41.70
C PRO A 337 -0.88 5.44 -42.31
N ASP A 338 -0.64 4.27 -41.73
CA ASP A 338 -1.31 3.00 -42.10
C ASP A 338 -2.77 2.98 -41.60
N MET A 339 -3.59 3.83 -42.20
CA MET A 339 -5.02 3.99 -41.92
C MET A 339 -5.76 4.36 -43.21
N SER A 340 -6.93 3.77 -43.43
CA SER A 340 -7.71 4.10 -44.63
C SER A 340 -8.23 5.55 -44.58
N SER A 341 -8.34 6.21 -45.74
CA SER A 341 -8.88 7.58 -45.82
C SER A 341 -10.29 7.67 -45.22
N THR A 342 -11.12 6.63 -45.38
CA THR A 342 -12.47 6.54 -44.79
C THR A 342 -12.41 6.43 -43.27
N GLU A 343 -11.47 5.66 -42.72
CA GLU A 343 -11.29 5.50 -41.28
C GLU A 343 -10.74 6.78 -40.64
N LEU A 344 -9.76 7.42 -41.26
CA LEU A 344 -9.22 8.71 -40.83
C LEU A 344 -10.33 9.78 -40.81
N ARG A 345 -11.10 9.89 -41.89
CA ARG A 345 -12.25 10.81 -41.98
C ARG A 345 -13.30 10.50 -40.92
N SER A 346 -13.62 9.22 -40.71
CA SER A 346 -14.59 8.81 -39.68
C SER A 346 -14.11 9.11 -38.26
N ARG A 347 -12.81 8.97 -37.96
CA ARG A 347 -12.22 9.32 -36.66
C ARG A 347 -12.26 10.84 -36.42
N LEU A 348 -11.91 11.64 -37.43
CA LEU A 348 -11.89 13.10 -37.35
C LEU A 348 -13.28 13.76 -37.43
N ALA A 349 -14.30 13.02 -37.87
CA ALA A 349 -15.70 13.44 -37.94
C ALA A 349 -16.51 13.15 -36.66
N ARG A 350 -15.93 12.45 -35.66
CA ARG A 350 -16.68 12.02 -34.45
C ARG A 350 -17.19 13.16 -33.56
N ASP A 351 -16.78 14.41 -33.79
CA ASP A 351 -17.07 15.58 -32.94
C ASP A 351 -18.18 16.52 -33.48
N GLY A 352 -19.18 16.00 -34.21
CA GLY A 352 -20.41 16.75 -34.59
C GLY A 352 -20.67 16.89 -36.09
N ASP A 353 -21.67 17.70 -36.46
CA ASP A 353 -22.04 18.01 -37.86
C ASP A 353 -20.96 18.91 -38.52
N VAL A 354 -19.83 18.30 -38.90
CA VAL A 354 -18.72 18.96 -39.61
C VAL A 354 -18.98 18.92 -41.12
N THR A 355 -18.82 20.05 -41.81
CA THR A 355 -18.96 20.07 -43.28
C THR A 355 -17.81 19.31 -43.96
N ASP A 356 -18.04 18.76 -45.17
CA ASP A 356 -17.00 18.06 -45.94
C ASP A 356 -15.72 18.91 -46.12
N ARG A 357 -15.88 20.23 -46.27
CA ARG A 357 -14.76 21.17 -46.43
C ARG A 357 -13.93 21.32 -45.15
N GLU A 358 -14.58 21.40 -43.99
CA GLU A 358 -13.89 21.48 -42.70
C GLU A 358 -13.21 20.15 -42.36
N LEU A 359 -13.84 19.02 -42.71
CA LEU A 359 -13.25 17.71 -42.55
C LEU A 359 -12.01 17.52 -43.42
N ASP A 360 -12.03 18.00 -44.67
CA ASP A 360 -10.86 17.99 -45.55
C ASP A 360 -9.70 18.84 -45.00
N THR A 361 -10.00 20.00 -44.38
CA THR A 361 -8.99 20.81 -43.67
C THR A 361 -8.41 20.06 -42.48
N ARG A 362 -9.24 19.44 -41.63
CA ARG A 362 -8.77 18.64 -40.47
C ARG A 362 -7.92 17.45 -40.91
N VAL A 363 -8.28 16.79 -42.01
CA VAL A 363 -7.49 15.69 -42.58
C VAL A 363 -6.12 16.21 -43.04
N ALA A 364 -6.07 17.35 -43.73
CA ALA A 364 -4.82 17.94 -44.17
C ALA A 364 -3.92 18.33 -42.98
N GLU A 365 -4.48 19.01 -41.98
CA GLU A 365 -3.77 19.38 -40.75
C GLU A 365 -3.26 18.15 -40.00
N PHE A 366 -4.09 17.10 -39.86
CA PHE A 366 -3.66 15.85 -39.22
C PHE A 366 -2.47 15.21 -39.94
N LEU A 367 -2.50 15.16 -41.27
CA LEU A 367 -1.42 14.59 -42.08
C LEU A 367 -0.13 15.43 -41.98
N ASP A 368 -0.25 16.76 -41.93
CA ASP A 368 0.88 17.67 -41.72
C ASP A 368 1.52 17.46 -40.35
N HIS A 369 0.72 17.44 -39.27
CA HIS A 369 1.22 17.21 -37.90
C HIS A 369 1.83 15.82 -37.76
N TRP A 370 1.22 14.80 -38.36
CA TRP A 370 1.78 13.45 -38.39
C TRP A 370 3.14 13.44 -39.11
N LYS A 371 3.22 14.06 -40.30
CA LYS A 371 4.48 14.15 -41.06
C LYS A 371 5.54 14.93 -40.29
N HIS A 372 5.16 16.03 -39.66
CA HIS A 372 6.02 16.86 -38.82
C HIS A 372 6.62 16.03 -37.68
N ALA A 373 5.79 15.34 -36.90
CA ALA A 373 6.25 14.50 -35.79
C ALA A 373 7.26 13.42 -36.24
N TRP A 374 7.01 12.76 -37.37
CA TRP A 374 7.89 11.72 -37.91
C TRP A 374 9.22 12.28 -38.44
N LEU A 375 9.19 13.40 -39.16
CA LEU A 375 10.40 14.05 -39.67
C LEU A 375 11.24 14.63 -38.53
N SER A 376 10.61 15.27 -37.55
CA SER A 376 11.28 15.78 -36.35
C SER A 376 11.90 14.64 -35.54
N ALA A 377 11.25 13.48 -35.45
CA ALA A 377 11.78 12.31 -34.75
C ALA A 377 13.07 11.80 -35.40
N ILE A 378 13.11 11.69 -36.73
CA ILE A 378 14.30 11.27 -37.47
C ILE A 378 15.42 12.31 -37.33
N GLY A 379 15.08 13.60 -37.34
CA GLY A 379 16.02 14.70 -37.18
C GLY A 379 16.63 15.18 -38.51
N ALA A 380 16.77 16.51 -38.65
CA ALA A 380 17.13 17.17 -39.91
C ALA A 380 18.43 16.66 -40.57
N GLU A 381 19.43 16.30 -39.76
CA GLU A 381 20.73 15.82 -40.24
C GLU A 381 20.65 14.44 -40.90
N SER A 382 19.74 13.59 -40.44
CA SER A 382 19.55 12.23 -40.97
C SER A 382 18.54 12.16 -42.13
N LEU A 383 17.83 13.26 -42.41
CA LEU A 383 16.86 13.33 -43.50
C LEU A 383 17.51 13.54 -44.89
N PRO A 384 16.98 12.90 -45.95
CA PRO A 384 17.29 13.26 -47.32
C PRO A 384 16.96 14.74 -47.62
N PRO A 385 17.64 15.40 -48.58
CA PRO A 385 17.47 16.83 -48.83
C PRO A 385 16.02 17.29 -49.02
N GLN A 386 15.18 16.48 -49.70
CA GLN A 386 13.78 16.83 -49.95
C GLN A 386 12.93 16.83 -48.68
N LEU A 387 13.21 15.90 -47.75
CA LEU A 387 12.49 15.81 -46.48
C LEU A 387 13.00 16.82 -45.45
N ARG A 388 14.27 17.22 -45.56
CA ARG A 388 14.82 18.32 -44.74
C ARG A 388 14.15 19.66 -45.05
N VAL A 389 13.91 19.94 -46.33
CA VAL A 389 13.13 21.13 -46.74
C VAL A 389 11.71 21.03 -46.21
N ALA A 390 11.04 19.88 -46.37
CA ALA A 390 9.70 19.67 -45.84
C ALA A 390 9.61 19.84 -44.31
N LEU A 391 10.62 19.38 -43.55
CA LEU A 391 10.69 19.60 -42.11
C LEU A 391 10.86 21.09 -41.78
N ALA A 392 11.75 21.80 -42.47
CA ALA A 392 11.94 23.24 -42.24
C ALA A 392 10.69 24.06 -42.54
N ASP A 393 9.92 23.69 -43.58
CA ASP A 393 8.65 24.33 -43.90
C ASP A 393 7.60 24.07 -42.79
N LEU A 394 7.53 22.82 -42.29
CA LEU A 394 6.63 22.44 -41.19
C LEU A 394 7.02 23.11 -39.86
N ASP A 395 8.32 23.19 -39.54
CA ASP A 395 8.82 23.90 -38.35
C ASP A 395 8.52 25.40 -38.42
N ALA A 396 8.60 26.01 -39.61
CA ALA A 396 8.25 27.41 -39.81
C ALA A 396 6.73 27.66 -39.66
N GLN A 397 5.90 26.68 -40.04
CA GLN A 397 4.44 26.77 -39.99
C GLN A 397 3.86 26.46 -38.60
N TYR A 398 4.36 25.41 -37.94
CA TYR A 398 3.78 24.85 -36.71
C TYR A 398 4.69 24.99 -35.48
N GLY A 399 5.91 25.53 -35.64
CA GLY A 399 6.92 25.61 -34.59
C GLY A 399 7.78 24.35 -34.51
N MET A 400 8.90 24.40 -33.78
CA MET A 400 9.79 23.25 -33.65
C MET A 400 9.23 22.24 -32.63
N VAL A 401 9.23 20.94 -32.97
CA VAL A 401 8.87 19.88 -32.01
C VAL A 401 10.00 19.68 -31.00
N GLU A 402 9.79 20.14 -29.76
CA GLU A 402 10.83 20.12 -28.72
C GLU A 402 11.24 18.71 -28.24
N ARG A 403 10.28 17.77 -28.19
CA ARG A 403 10.50 16.39 -27.72
C ARG A 403 10.05 15.37 -28.76
N PRO A 404 10.76 15.23 -29.88
CA PRO A 404 10.28 14.48 -31.03
C PRO A 404 10.39 12.95 -30.85
N LEU A 405 11.04 12.47 -29.80
CA LEU A 405 11.08 11.05 -29.39
C LEU A 405 10.15 10.75 -28.19
N ARG A 406 9.24 11.66 -27.85
CA ARG A 406 8.24 11.41 -26.80
C ARG A 406 7.27 10.30 -27.26
N PRO A 407 6.91 9.33 -26.38
CA PRO A 407 5.97 8.27 -26.73
C PRO A 407 4.61 8.82 -27.16
N PRO A 408 3.86 8.11 -28.02
CA PRO A 408 2.59 8.60 -28.57
C PRO A 408 1.48 8.77 -27.54
N ILE A 409 1.51 7.94 -26.48
CA ILE A 409 0.59 8.01 -25.36
C ILE A 409 1.45 7.99 -24.11
N GLU A 410 1.87 9.16 -23.67
CA GLU A 410 2.08 9.36 -22.24
C GLU A 410 0.68 9.66 -21.73
N VAL A 411 0.09 8.76 -20.94
CA VAL A 411 -0.89 9.25 -19.97
C VAL A 411 -0.04 10.06 -19.00
N ILE A 412 0.18 11.32 -19.37
CA ILE A 412 0.26 12.36 -18.37
C ILE A 412 -1.06 12.14 -17.64
N SER A 413 -1.01 11.54 -16.46
CA SER A 413 -2.10 11.70 -15.52
C SER A 413 -2.29 13.20 -15.48
N TRP A 414 -3.32 13.67 -16.16
CA TRP A 414 -3.62 15.07 -16.24
C TRP A 414 -3.70 15.52 -14.78
N THR A 415 -2.73 16.34 -14.35
CA THR A 415 -2.66 16.82 -12.98
C THR A 415 -3.67 17.94 -12.82
N GLY A 416 -4.94 17.53 -12.81
CA GLY A 416 -6.07 18.43 -12.73
C GLY A 416 -6.18 19.40 -13.91
N PRO A 417 -7.25 20.18 -13.90
CA PRO A 417 -7.53 21.12 -14.98
C PRO A 417 -6.51 22.23 -15.01
N SER A 418 -6.19 22.64 -16.23
CA SER A 418 -5.20 23.68 -16.49
C SER A 418 -5.87 25.06 -16.47
N SER A 419 -5.14 26.08 -16.05
CA SER A 419 -5.58 27.48 -16.13
C SER A 419 -5.13 28.10 -17.47
N PRO A 420 -5.89 29.01 -18.09
CA PRO A 420 -5.45 29.75 -19.29
C PRO A 420 -4.36 30.77 -18.98
N ARG A 421 -4.12 31.05 -17.69
CA ARG A 421 -3.05 31.91 -17.19
C ARG A 421 -2.35 31.23 -16.03
N THR A 422 -1.02 31.27 -16.00
CA THR A 422 -0.26 30.71 -14.88
C THR A 422 -0.43 31.54 -13.61
N HIS A 423 -0.05 30.98 -12.45
CA HIS A 423 0.03 31.70 -11.18
C HIS A 423 0.75 33.06 -11.32
N ASP A 424 1.92 33.05 -11.96
CA ASP A 424 2.75 34.25 -12.13
C ASP A 424 2.08 35.27 -13.05
N GLU A 425 1.42 34.84 -14.13
CA GLU A 425 0.69 35.74 -15.03
C GLU A 425 -0.48 36.43 -14.31
N LEU A 426 -1.30 35.68 -13.56
CA LEU A 426 -2.37 36.25 -12.75
C LEU A 426 -1.80 37.20 -11.67
N GLY A 427 -0.65 36.83 -11.09
CA GLY A 427 0.11 37.64 -10.14
C GLY A 427 0.73 38.93 -10.72
N MET A 428 0.74 39.11 -12.04
CA MET A 428 1.17 40.35 -12.70
C MET A 428 0.02 41.28 -13.09
N MET A 429 -1.21 40.79 -13.25
CA MET A 429 -2.39 41.58 -13.66
C MET A 429 -2.91 42.54 -12.57
N ALA A 430 -3.06 43.83 -12.86
CA ALA A 430 -3.66 44.76 -11.91
C ALA A 430 -5.10 44.31 -11.50
N PRO A 431 -5.63 44.70 -10.32
CA PRO A 431 -6.94 44.20 -9.85
C PRO A 431 -8.07 44.31 -10.89
N ALA A 432 -8.17 45.45 -11.59
CA ALA A 432 -9.17 45.65 -12.63
C ALA A 432 -8.95 44.76 -13.88
N GLU A 433 -7.69 44.51 -14.24
CA GLU A 433 -7.31 43.65 -15.36
C GLU A 433 -7.61 42.18 -15.06
N LEU A 434 -7.28 41.72 -13.84
CA LEU A 434 -7.61 40.39 -13.36
C LEU A 434 -9.13 40.16 -13.45
N MET A 435 -9.92 41.12 -12.99
CA MET A 435 -11.38 41.04 -13.06
C MET A 435 -11.93 40.99 -14.48
N SER A 436 -11.45 41.87 -15.37
CA SER A 436 -11.85 41.83 -16.78
C SER A 436 -11.47 40.50 -17.44
N HIS A 437 -10.33 39.89 -17.06
CA HIS A 437 -9.96 38.56 -17.51
C HIS A 437 -10.94 37.49 -17.02
N LEU A 438 -11.25 37.43 -15.71
CA LEU A 438 -12.20 36.46 -15.15
C LEU A 438 -13.62 36.59 -15.75
N GLU A 439 -14.09 37.81 -16.00
CA GLU A 439 -15.41 38.10 -16.59
C GLU A 439 -15.53 37.67 -18.05
N SER A 440 -14.50 37.99 -18.84
CA SER A 440 -14.53 37.80 -20.28
C SER A 440 -14.12 36.39 -20.70
N TRP A 441 -13.46 35.64 -19.82
CA TRP A 441 -13.00 34.30 -20.15
C TRP A 441 -14.17 33.32 -20.27
N GLN A 442 -14.21 32.60 -21.39
CA GLN A 442 -15.20 31.59 -21.71
C GLN A 442 -14.47 30.28 -21.98
N ASP A 443 -14.99 29.17 -21.46
CA ASP A 443 -14.48 27.86 -21.80
C ASP A 443 -14.95 27.48 -23.21
N THR A 444 -14.03 27.53 -24.17
CA THR A 444 -14.27 27.07 -25.55
C THR A 444 -13.77 25.64 -25.79
N GLY A 445 -13.43 24.92 -24.72
CA GLY A 445 -12.99 23.54 -24.74
C GLY A 445 -14.14 22.57 -25.03
N ASP A 446 -13.79 21.40 -25.55
CA ASP A 446 -14.70 20.26 -25.78
C ASP A 446 -14.82 19.35 -24.55
N GLY A 447 -14.32 19.79 -23.39
CA GLY A 447 -14.27 19.01 -22.14
C GLY A 447 -13.23 17.88 -22.13
N TRP A 448 -12.28 17.84 -23.08
CA TRP A 448 -11.26 16.78 -23.16
C TRP A 448 -9.83 17.33 -23.37
N GLY A 449 -8.90 16.94 -22.48
CA GLY A 449 -7.46 17.25 -22.56
C GLY A 449 -6.94 18.30 -21.54
N PRO A 450 -5.65 18.68 -21.58
CA PRO A 450 -5.06 19.74 -20.75
C PRO A 450 -5.46 21.14 -21.26
N LYS A 451 -6.71 21.30 -21.71
CA LYS A 451 -7.23 22.60 -22.12
C LYS A 451 -7.53 23.42 -20.87
N PRO A 452 -7.37 24.75 -20.95
CA PRO A 452 -7.82 25.63 -19.90
C PRO A 452 -9.29 25.39 -19.55
N SER A 453 -9.61 25.21 -18.27
CA SER A 453 -11.00 25.16 -17.79
C SER A 453 -11.23 26.14 -16.65
N HIS A 454 -12.50 26.41 -16.35
CA HIS A 454 -12.86 27.27 -15.22
C HIS A 454 -12.30 26.71 -13.89
N GLU A 455 -12.37 25.40 -13.66
CA GLU A 455 -11.80 24.72 -12.49
C GLU A 455 -10.28 24.84 -12.43
N GLY A 456 -9.59 24.80 -13.57
CA GLY A 456 -8.13 25.00 -13.60
C GLY A 456 -7.75 26.43 -13.23
N GLN A 457 -8.47 27.41 -13.77
CA GLN A 457 -8.31 28.82 -13.40
C GLN A 457 -8.69 29.08 -11.93
N ARG A 458 -9.73 28.41 -11.42
CA ARG A 458 -10.15 28.47 -10.02
C ARG A 458 -9.02 28.07 -9.08
N ARG A 459 -8.28 26.99 -9.38
CA ARG A 459 -7.16 26.51 -8.54
C ARG A 459 -6.03 27.52 -8.47
N GLU A 460 -5.65 28.09 -9.61
CA GLU A 460 -4.62 29.14 -9.66
C GLU A 460 -5.07 30.41 -8.96
N LEU A 461 -6.33 30.82 -9.14
CA LEU A 461 -6.90 31.97 -8.46
C LEU A 461 -6.97 31.76 -6.93
N THR A 462 -7.40 30.58 -6.48
CA THR A 462 -7.41 30.22 -5.03
C THR A 462 -6.01 30.34 -4.44
N SER A 463 -5.00 29.80 -5.14
CA SER A 463 -3.60 29.88 -4.73
C SER A 463 -3.10 31.33 -4.67
N LEU A 464 -3.44 32.15 -5.67
CA LEU A 464 -3.08 33.58 -5.72
C LEU A 464 -3.71 34.38 -4.58
N ILE A 465 -5.00 34.19 -4.30
CA ILE A 465 -5.67 34.88 -3.19
C ILE A 465 -5.15 34.37 -1.83
N THR A 466 -4.77 33.10 -1.73
CA THR A 466 -4.14 32.55 -0.51
C THR A 466 -2.81 33.22 -0.20
N SER A 467 -1.98 33.46 -1.23
CA SER A 467 -0.65 34.07 -1.05
C SER A 467 -0.67 35.60 -1.01
N ASN A 468 -1.61 36.24 -1.73
CA ASN A 468 -1.75 37.70 -1.85
C ASN A 468 -3.25 38.09 -1.77
N PRO A 469 -3.86 38.10 -0.57
CA PRO A 469 -5.30 38.33 -0.41
C PRO A 469 -5.78 39.72 -0.87
N GLU A 470 -4.90 40.71 -0.93
CA GLU A 470 -5.15 42.07 -1.41
C GLU A 470 -5.25 42.18 -2.94
N ARG A 471 -5.07 41.07 -3.68
CA ARG A 471 -5.01 41.11 -5.16
C ARG A 471 -6.25 41.67 -5.83
N ILE A 472 -7.38 41.58 -5.17
CA ILE A 472 -8.67 42.09 -5.64
C ILE A 472 -9.15 43.30 -4.83
N ALA A 473 -8.28 43.91 -4.02
CA ALA A 473 -8.62 45.06 -3.18
C ALA A 473 -9.23 46.21 -4.02
N GLY A 474 -10.34 46.76 -3.53
CA GLY A 474 -11.06 47.86 -4.18
C GLY A 474 -11.94 47.45 -5.38
N VAL A 475 -12.07 46.15 -5.67
CA VAL A 475 -13.04 45.64 -6.63
C VAL A 475 -14.38 45.39 -5.94
N HIS A 476 -15.44 45.98 -6.47
CA HIS A 476 -16.82 45.82 -5.96
C HIS A 476 -17.70 45.01 -6.93
N ASP A 477 -18.88 44.62 -6.44
CA ASP A 477 -19.94 43.93 -7.17
C ASP A 477 -19.50 42.56 -7.74
N LEU A 478 -18.62 41.84 -7.05
CA LEU A 478 -18.05 40.57 -7.51
C LEU A 478 -19.15 39.55 -7.87
N VAL A 479 -20.20 39.47 -7.06
CA VAL A 479 -21.29 38.49 -7.20
C VAL A 479 -22.08 38.67 -8.50
N THR A 480 -22.22 39.90 -8.99
CA THR A 480 -22.94 40.18 -10.25
C THR A 480 -22.04 40.06 -11.48
N ARG A 481 -20.72 40.07 -11.28
CA ARG A 481 -19.72 40.10 -12.35
C ARG A 481 -19.11 38.74 -12.63
N LEU A 482 -18.95 37.89 -11.61
CA LEU A 482 -18.23 36.63 -11.71
C LEU A 482 -19.13 35.40 -11.65
N ARG A 483 -18.71 34.35 -12.36
CA ARG A 483 -19.29 33.00 -12.24
C ARG A 483 -19.13 32.45 -10.82
N PRO A 484 -20.03 31.57 -10.35
CA PRO A 484 -19.95 30.98 -9.01
C PRO A 484 -18.61 30.33 -8.69
N ILE A 485 -18.00 29.66 -9.66
CA ILE A 485 -16.71 28.97 -9.47
C ILE A 485 -15.57 29.93 -9.08
N TYR A 486 -15.54 31.15 -9.61
CA TYR A 486 -14.53 32.15 -9.25
C TYR A 486 -14.81 32.82 -7.91
N LEU A 487 -16.08 33.00 -7.55
CA LEU A 487 -16.46 33.44 -6.21
C LEU A 487 -16.04 32.41 -5.17
N ARG A 488 -16.26 31.12 -5.46
CA ARG A 488 -15.75 30.00 -4.65
C ARG A 488 -14.23 30.05 -4.51
N ALA A 489 -13.49 30.30 -5.59
CA ALA A 489 -12.02 30.44 -5.55
C ALA A 489 -11.56 31.54 -4.59
N ILE A 490 -12.21 32.71 -4.67
CA ILE A 490 -11.87 33.89 -3.86
C ILE A 490 -12.16 33.62 -2.38
N LEU A 491 -13.34 33.08 -2.06
CA LEU A 491 -13.74 32.76 -0.69
C LEU A 491 -12.83 31.70 -0.06
N SER A 492 -12.55 30.60 -0.77
CA SER A 492 -11.60 29.57 -0.30
C SER A 492 -10.17 30.12 -0.17
N GLY A 493 -9.76 31.04 -1.04
CA GLY A 493 -8.47 31.70 -0.95
C GLY A 493 -8.35 32.59 0.30
N TRP A 494 -9.39 33.37 0.62
CA TRP A 494 -9.44 34.17 1.84
C TRP A 494 -9.49 33.32 3.10
N GLU A 495 -10.19 32.18 3.08
CA GLU A 495 -10.21 31.22 4.19
C GLU A 495 -8.80 30.69 4.46
N ALA A 496 -8.10 30.24 3.41
CA ALA A 496 -6.73 29.76 3.51
C ALA A 496 -5.73 30.85 3.94
N ALA A 497 -5.87 32.08 3.44
CA ALA A 497 -5.08 33.23 3.86
C ALA A 497 -5.28 33.56 5.35
N SER A 498 -6.53 33.47 5.83
CA SER A 498 -6.87 33.68 7.25
C SER A 498 -6.24 32.59 8.14
N LYS A 499 -6.31 31.32 7.73
CA LYS A 499 -5.63 30.19 8.39
C LYS A 499 -4.11 30.37 8.44
N ALA A 500 -3.52 30.94 7.38
CA ALA A 500 -2.11 31.31 7.33
C ALA A 500 -1.75 32.55 8.18
N GLY A 501 -2.76 33.24 8.74
CA GLY A 501 -2.60 34.40 9.61
C GLY A 501 -2.26 35.69 8.87
N LEU A 502 -2.61 35.80 7.58
CA LEU A 502 -2.47 37.02 6.77
C LEU A 502 -3.58 38.03 7.09
N GLU A 503 -3.31 39.32 6.89
CA GLU A 503 -4.29 40.40 7.07
C GLU A 503 -5.18 40.53 5.83
N LEU A 504 -6.50 40.66 6.03
CA LEU A 504 -7.50 40.76 4.98
C LEU A 504 -8.20 42.11 4.98
N ASP A 505 -8.73 42.52 3.82
CA ASP A 505 -9.71 43.62 3.75
C ASP A 505 -11.06 43.15 4.28
N TRP A 506 -11.25 43.28 5.59
CA TRP A 506 -12.46 42.78 6.28
C TRP A 506 -13.76 43.36 5.73
N HIS A 507 -13.76 44.60 5.25
CA HIS A 507 -14.95 45.18 4.66
C HIS A 507 -15.30 44.45 3.36
N GLN A 508 -14.33 44.33 2.44
CA GLN A 508 -14.55 43.64 1.17
C GLN A 508 -14.92 42.16 1.36
N VAL A 509 -14.21 41.45 2.26
CA VAL A 509 -14.46 40.04 2.56
C VAL A 509 -15.89 39.81 3.03
N LEU A 510 -16.33 40.57 4.05
CA LEU A 510 -17.64 40.37 4.66
C LEU A 510 -18.78 40.84 3.77
N THR A 511 -18.62 41.93 3.01
CA THR A 511 -19.60 42.35 2.01
C THR A 511 -19.76 41.28 0.93
N THR A 512 -18.66 40.80 0.35
CA THR A 512 -18.71 39.75 -0.70
C THR A 512 -19.33 38.46 -0.17
N THR A 513 -18.97 38.05 1.05
CA THR A 513 -19.53 36.85 1.70
C THR A 513 -21.05 37.00 1.90
N GLY A 514 -21.51 38.16 2.38
CA GLY A 514 -22.93 38.46 2.55
C GLY A 514 -23.69 38.46 1.22
N ASP A 515 -23.13 39.09 0.18
CA ASP A 515 -23.72 39.14 -1.14
C ASP A 515 -23.87 37.74 -1.76
N VAL A 516 -22.87 36.85 -1.60
CA VAL A 516 -22.92 35.47 -2.07
C VAL A 516 -24.00 34.67 -1.34
N LEU A 517 -24.12 34.82 -0.02
CA LEU A 517 -25.14 34.13 0.76
C LEU A 517 -26.56 34.59 0.42
N ALA A 518 -26.73 35.90 0.17
CA ALA A 518 -28.01 36.51 -0.19
C ALA A 518 -28.46 36.21 -1.64
N HIS A 519 -27.53 35.81 -2.52
CA HIS A 519 -27.85 35.48 -3.91
C HIS A 519 -28.76 34.25 -4.01
N PRO A 520 -29.74 34.19 -4.94
CA PRO A 520 -30.43 32.94 -5.29
C PRO A 520 -29.47 31.80 -5.62
N ILE A 521 -29.93 30.54 -5.46
CA ILE A 521 -29.06 29.40 -5.77
C ILE A 521 -28.78 29.33 -7.27
N GLU A 522 -29.75 29.70 -8.11
CA GLU A 522 -29.61 29.69 -9.56
C GLU A 522 -28.54 30.68 -10.03
N SER A 523 -27.71 30.23 -10.98
CA SER A 523 -26.70 31.07 -11.63
C SER A 523 -27.29 31.74 -12.87
N ASP A 524 -27.05 33.04 -13.01
CA ASP A 524 -27.31 33.79 -14.26
C ASP A 524 -26.33 33.42 -15.39
N PHE A 525 -25.21 32.78 -15.03
CA PHE A 525 -24.21 32.28 -15.97
C PHE A 525 -24.52 30.84 -16.36
N PRO A 526 -24.71 30.52 -17.65
CA PRO A 526 -24.87 29.14 -18.07
C PRO A 526 -23.57 28.36 -17.78
N PRO A 527 -23.67 27.13 -17.24
CA PRO A 527 -22.50 26.30 -16.96
C PRO A 527 -21.71 26.04 -18.25
N GLN A 528 -20.38 26.12 -18.17
CA GLN A 528 -19.48 25.86 -19.30
C GLN A 528 -18.53 24.69 -19.04
N GLY A 529 -17.98 24.13 -20.11
CA GLY A 529 -17.06 22.99 -20.02
C GLY A 529 -17.74 21.65 -19.73
N GLY A 530 -16.94 20.67 -19.31
CA GLY A 530 -17.38 19.33 -18.93
C GLY A 530 -17.95 19.24 -17.51
N ARG A 531 -18.31 18.02 -17.11
CA ARG A 531 -18.75 17.75 -15.73
C ARG A 531 -17.59 18.10 -14.78
N PHE A 532 -17.86 18.96 -13.80
CA PHE A 532 -16.90 19.50 -12.82
C PHE A 532 -15.95 20.59 -13.31
N ASP A 533 -16.08 21.10 -14.54
CA ASP A 533 -15.26 22.22 -15.02
C ASP A 533 -15.77 23.58 -14.56
N ASP A 534 -17.10 23.76 -14.46
CA ASP A 534 -17.76 24.97 -13.95
C ASP A 534 -18.78 24.60 -12.87
N ASP A 535 -19.05 25.53 -11.96
CA ASP A 535 -20.08 25.36 -10.93
C ASP A 535 -21.46 25.68 -11.56
N PRO A 536 -22.42 24.74 -11.57
CA PRO A 536 -23.68 24.95 -12.30
C PRO A 536 -24.62 25.97 -11.63
N ASP A 537 -24.38 26.23 -10.35
CA ASP A 537 -25.19 27.08 -9.49
C ASP A 537 -24.30 27.62 -8.34
N PHE A 538 -24.88 28.43 -7.45
CA PHE A 538 -24.15 29.06 -6.35
C PHE A 538 -23.84 28.12 -5.16
N SER A 539 -24.21 26.84 -5.19
CA SER A 539 -24.01 25.93 -4.06
C SER A 539 -22.54 25.84 -3.64
N GLY A 540 -21.63 25.77 -4.60
CA GLY A 540 -20.18 25.72 -4.34
C GLY A 540 -19.64 27.00 -3.70
N ALA A 541 -20.07 28.17 -4.20
CA ALA A 541 -19.69 29.47 -3.65
C ALA A 541 -20.28 29.71 -2.26
N LYS A 542 -21.55 29.34 -2.04
CA LYS A 542 -22.19 29.41 -0.72
C LYS A 542 -21.54 28.46 0.27
N GLY A 543 -21.12 27.26 -0.16
CA GLY A 543 -20.31 26.36 0.66
C GLY A 543 -19.02 27.02 1.14
N ALA A 544 -18.22 27.57 0.21
CA ALA A 544 -16.99 28.28 0.54
C ALA A 544 -17.23 29.54 1.41
N ALA A 545 -18.36 30.23 1.26
CA ALA A 545 -18.74 31.33 2.13
C ALA A 545 -18.98 30.86 3.57
N ILE A 546 -19.65 29.71 3.76
CA ILE A 546 -19.86 29.11 5.07
C ILE A 546 -18.55 28.60 5.68
N ASP A 547 -17.68 27.97 4.90
CA ASP A 547 -16.36 27.51 5.37
C ASP A 547 -15.50 28.70 5.82
N LEU A 548 -15.51 29.80 5.06
CA LEU A 548 -14.87 31.04 5.46
C LEU A 548 -15.46 31.61 6.76
N LEU A 549 -16.79 31.69 6.87
CA LEU A 549 -17.42 32.18 8.10
C LEU A 549 -17.10 31.29 9.30
N GLU A 550 -17.13 29.97 9.16
CA GLU A 550 -16.75 29.01 10.20
C GLU A 550 -15.32 29.26 10.70
N GLU A 551 -14.38 29.54 9.80
CA GLU A 551 -13.01 29.90 10.16
C GLU A 551 -12.96 31.27 10.88
N LEU A 552 -13.64 32.28 10.34
CA LEU A 552 -13.60 33.65 10.88
C LEU A 552 -14.26 33.80 12.25
N VAL A 553 -15.19 32.92 12.62
CA VAL A 553 -15.85 32.96 13.93
C VAL A 553 -15.13 32.15 15.01
N LYS A 554 -14.01 31.48 14.70
CA LYS A 554 -13.21 30.79 15.71
C LYS A 554 -12.63 31.77 16.74
N PRO A 555 -12.56 31.41 18.03
CA PRO A 555 -11.95 32.27 19.05
C PRO A 555 -10.51 32.70 18.75
N GLU A 556 -9.76 31.89 17.99
CA GLU A 556 -8.37 32.12 17.62
C GLU A 556 -8.20 32.98 16.35
N ALA A 557 -9.29 33.30 15.64
CA ALA A 557 -9.26 34.06 14.40
C ALA A 557 -8.77 35.50 14.62
N LYS A 558 -7.85 35.96 13.76
CA LYS A 558 -7.26 37.30 13.83
C LYS A 558 -8.12 38.35 13.13
N ILE A 559 -9.38 38.51 13.57
CA ILE A 559 -10.34 39.46 12.99
C ILE A 559 -10.65 40.61 13.97
N PRO A 560 -10.82 41.87 13.50
CA PRO A 560 -11.23 42.98 14.36
C PRO A 560 -12.63 42.74 14.96
N PRO A 561 -12.94 43.29 16.15
CA PRO A 561 -14.21 43.06 16.83
C PRO A 561 -15.47 43.36 16.00
N THR A 562 -15.44 44.44 15.19
CA THR A 562 -16.55 44.78 14.28
C THR A 562 -16.70 43.77 13.15
N GLY A 563 -15.58 43.23 12.65
CA GLY A 563 -15.60 42.16 11.65
C GLY A 563 -16.15 40.86 12.21
N ALA A 564 -15.77 40.51 13.45
CA ALA A 564 -16.30 39.35 14.16
C ALA A 564 -17.82 39.43 14.36
N SER A 565 -18.33 40.62 14.74
CA SER A 565 -19.78 40.87 14.84
C SER A 565 -20.50 40.60 13.53
N ASN A 566 -20.00 41.16 12.43
CA ASN A 566 -20.60 40.99 11.11
C ASN A 566 -20.54 39.53 10.63
N ALA A 567 -19.41 38.83 10.84
CA ALA A 567 -19.28 37.41 10.51
C ALA A 567 -20.28 36.55 11.31
N ALA A 568 -20.44 36.85 12.60
CA ALA A 568 -21.41 36.19 13.46
C ALA A 568 -22.86 36.41 12.96
N GLU A 569 -23.23 37.65 12.62
CA GLU A 569 -24.55 37.98 12.07
C GLU A 569 -24.83 37.24 10.76
N LEU A 570 -23.86 37.22 9.84
CA LEU A 570 -23.98 36.49 8.57
C LEU A 570 -24.17 34.98 8.78
N LEU A 571 -23.39 34.37 9.67
CA LEU A 571 -23.49 32.93 9.93
C LEU A 571 -24.81 32.57 10.63
N ILE A 572 -25.26 33.37 11.60
CA ILE A 572 -26.55 33.18 12.27
C ILE A 572 -27.71 33.33 11.28
N SER A 573 -27.62 34.30 10.37
CA SER A 573 -28.62 34.47 9.30
C SER A 573 -28.62 33.28 8.35
N ALA A 574 -27.45 32.76 7.97
CA ALA A 574 -27.34 31.59 7.09
C ALA A 574 -27.92 30.32 7.71
N ALA A 575 -27.87 30.17 9.05
CA ALA A 575 -28.50 29.05 9.74
C ALA A 575 -30.03 29.02 9.59
N SER A 576 -30.65 30.17 9.29
CA SER A 576 -32.11 30.23 9.04
C SER A 576 -32.48 29.80 7.62
N ASP A 577 -31.50 29.56 6.74
CA ASP A 577 -31.73 29.05 5.38
C ASP A 577 -31.95 27.53 5.42
N GLU A 578 -33.16 27.12 5.01
CA GLU A 578 -33.57 25.73 4.98
C GLU A 578 -32.87 24.92 3.87
N ALA A 579 -32.29 25.55 2.85
CA ALA A 579 -31.72 24.85 1.70
C ALA A 579 -30.60 23.87 2.09
N ALA A 580 -29.66 24.31 2.94
CA ALA A 580 -28.54 23.49 3.38
C ALA A 580 -28.99 22.26 4.19
N TRP A 581 -30.01 22.43 5.04
CA TRP A 581 -30.60 21.32 5.80
C TRP A 581 -31.30 20.31 4.87
N HIS A 582 -32.10 20.78 3.92
CA HIS A 582 -32.84 19.89 3.01
C HIS A 582 -31.89 19.07 2.13
N ASP A 583 -30.82 19.66 1.60
CA ASP A 583 -29.82 18.90 0.83
C ASP A 583 -29.17 17.81 1.69
N TYR A 584 -28.71 18.15 2.90
CA TYR A 584 -28.13 17.21 3.86
C TYR A 584 -29.10 16.07 4.26
N ALA A 585 -30.34 16.41 4.61
CA ALA A 585 -31.33 15.45 5.08
C ALA A 585 -31.84 14.53 3.96
N SER A 586 -31.93 15.02 2.72
CA SER A 586 -32.45 14.27 1.57
C SER A 586 -31.54 13.12 1.12
N ARG A 587 -30.24 13.21 1.41
CA ARG A 587 -29.22 12.24 0.97
C ARG A 587 -28.93 11.17 2.03
N ALA A 588 -29.82 11.00 3.00
CA ALA A 588 -29.74 9.99 4.05
C ALA A 588 -29.61 8.56 3.47
N GLY A 589 -28.58 7.81 3.88
CA GLY A 589 -28.24 6.47 3.41
C GLY A 589 -27.15 6.36 2.32
N GLU A 590 -26.70 7.47 1.73
CA GLU A 590 -25.79 7.45 0.55
C GLU A 590 -24.28 7.52 0.88
N SER A 591 -23.91 7.87 2.11
CA SER A 591 -22.52 8.06 2.52
C SER A 591 -22.01 6.93 3.44
N GLY A 592 -20.80 6.45 3.17
CA GLY A 592 -20.06 5.53 4.05
C GLY A 592 -19.19 6.23 5.11
N MET A 593 -19.29 7.56 5.26
CA MET A 593 -18.51 8.36 6.20
C MET A 593 -19.11 8.35 7.61
N ASP A 594 -18.27 8.45 8.64
CA ASP A 594 -18.70 8.59 10.03
C ASP A 594 -19.27 10.01 10.32
N PRO A 595 -20.01 10.19 11.44
CA PRO A 595 -20.62 11.47 11.78
C PRO A 595 -19.66 12.66 11.89
N LEU A 596 -18.47 12.49 12.45
CA LEU A 596 -17.50 13.59 12.57
C LEU A 596 -16.93 13.97 11.19
N THR A 597 -16.61 13.00 10.34
CA THR A 597 -16.20 13.28 8.95
C THR A 597 -17.31 13.98 8.16
N LEU A 598 -18.57 13.55 8.31
CA LEU A 598 -19.71 14.24 7.70
C LEU A 598 -19.80 15.69 8.14
N SER A 599 -19.47 15.98 9.41
CA SER A 599 -19.53 17.34 9.95
C SER A 599 -18.53 18.33 9.33
N LEU A 600 -17.56 17.84 8.56
CA LEU A 600 -16.52 18.63 7.88
C LEU A 600 -16.79 18.78 6.38
N ASN A 601 -17.68 17.96 5.80
CA ASN A 601 -17.82 17.83 4.34
C ASN A 601 -19.18 18.31 3.81
N TRP A 602 -20.04 18.82 4.69
CA TRP A 602 -21.41 19.22 4.34
C TRP A 602 -21.73 20.58 4.91
N GLN A 603 -22.44 21.39 4.13
CA GLN A 603 -22.71 22.79 4.45
C GLN A 603 -23.50 22.95 5.76
N TRP A 604 -24.60 22.21 5.95
CA TRP A 604 -25.42 22.33 7.17
C TRP A 604 -24.63 21.99 8.45
N PRO A 605 -23.91 20.85 8.54
CA PRO A 605 -23.04 20.60 9.69
C PRO A 605 -21.93 21.63 9.90
N THR A 606 -21.36 22.22 8.83
CA THR A 606 -20.39 23.32 8.96
C THR A 606 -21.03 24.57 9.60
N ILE A 607 -22.29 24.88 9.28
CA ILE A 607 -23.03 25.95 9.98
C ILE A 607 -23.14 25.64 11.48
N VAL A 608 -23.55 24.42 11.84
CA VAL A 608 -23.65 23.99 13.26
C VAL A 608 -22.29 24.13 13.97
N ARG A 609 -21.20 23.76 13.30
CA ARG A 609 -19.83 23.92 13.78
C ARG A 609 -19.45 25.39 14.04
N GLY A 610 -19.72 26.28 13.09
CA GLY A 610 -19.48 27.70 13.29
C GLY A 610 -20.36 28.32 14.39
N LEU A 611 -21.63 27.89 14.51
CA LEU A 611 -22.50 28.32 15.62
C LEU A 611 -21.96 27.85 16.98
N ALA A 612 -21.44 26.62 17.07
CA ALA A 612 -20.78 26.14 18.29
C ALA A 612 -19.53 26.96 18.61
N ALA A 613 -18.72 27.32 17.60
CA ALA A 613 -17.58 28.21 17.77
C ALA A 613 -17.98 29.61 18.26
N LEU A 614 -19.07 30.19 17.75
CA LEU A 614 -19.61 31.48 18.23
C LEU A 614 -20.02 31.44 19.70
N VAL A 615 -20.61 30.34 20.17
CA VAL A 615 -20.95 30.14 21.60
C VAL A 615 -19.68 30.07 22.46
N CYS A 616 -18.58 29.53 21.92
CA CYS A 616 -17.29 29.45 22.63
C CYS A 616 -16.61 30.81 22.89
N HIS A 617 -17.12 31.93 22.33
CA HIS A 617 -16.68 33.28 22.72
C HIS A 617 -17.24 33.76 24.07
N GLY A 618 -18.20 33.05 24.65
CA GLY A 618 -18.75 33.33 25.97
C GLY A 618 -19.90 34.37 25.98
N ARG A 619 -20.22 34.87 27.17
CA ARG A 619 -21.47 35.63 27.46
C ARG A 619 -21.42 37.13 27.16
N THR A 620 -20.25 37.68 26.88
CA THR A 620 -20.05 39.14 26.78
C THR A 620 -20.15 39.68 25.36
N THR A 621 -20.25 38.83 24.36
CA THR A 621 -20.35 39.24 22.95
C THR A 621 -21.76 39.70 22.59
N ALA A 622 -21.87 40.58 21.59
CA ALA A 622 -23.16 41.08 21.13
C ALA A 622 -24.06 39.99 20.52
N TRP A 623 -23.45 38.98 19.89
CA TRP A 623 -24.16 37.85 19.25
C TRP A 623 -24.48 36.71 20.20
N SER A 624 -24.11 36.79 21.48
CA SER A 624 -24.11 35.67 22.42
C SER A 624 -25.49 35.00 22.57
N GLU A 625 -26.55 35.78 22.74
CA GLU A 625 -27.92 35.24 22.88
C GLU A 625 -28.41 34.63 21.55
N ALA A 626 -28.17 35.34 20.44
CA ALA A 626 -28.58 34.92 19.11
C ALA A 626 -27.88 33.63 18.66
N SER A 627 -26.57 33.48 18.90
CA SER A 627 -25.82 32.27 18.53
C SER A 627 -26.28 31.04 19.32
N ARG A 628 -26.56 31.17 20.62
CA ARG A 628 -27.13 30.07 21.42
C ARG A 628 -28.51 29.67 20.93
N SER A 629 -29.36 30.65 20.62
CA SER A 629 -30.69 30.38 20.09
C SER A 629 -30.62 29.67 18.75
N ALA A 630 -29.76 30.14 17.83
CA ALA A 630 -29.56 29.51 16.53
C ALA A 630 -29.00 28.10 16.65
N LEU A 631 -27.95 27.90 17.46
CA LEU A 631 -27.38 26.57 17.72
C LEU A 631 -28.44 25.63 18.29
N ARG A 632 -29.25 26.10 19.24
CA ARG A 632 -30.32 25.29 19.83
C ARG A 632 -31.34 24.85 18.78
N THR A 633 -31.82 25.77 17.95
CA THR A 633 -32.76 25.47 16.86
C THR A 633 -32.19 24.42 15.92
N GLU A 634 -30.94 24.57 15.49
CA GLU A 634 -30.32 23.62 14.57
C GLU A 634 -30.10 22.24 15.20
N LEU A 635 -29.78 22.17 16.50
CA LEU A 635 -29.67 20.91 17.23
C LEU A 635 -31.02 20.22 17.51
N ASP A 636 -32.15 20.93 17.40
CA ASP A 636 -33.49 20.35 17.54
C ASP A 636 -33.96 19.68 16.21
N ARG A 637 -33.22 19.86 15.10
CA ARG A 637 -33.50 19.16 13.84
C ARG A 637 -33.24 17.64 13.97
N PRO A 638 -34.02 16.78 13.29
CA PRO A 638 -33.88 15.33 13.36
C PRO A 638 -32.70 14.84 12.52
N ASP A 639 -31.47 15.12 12.95
CA ASP A 639 -30.24 14.74 12.24
C ASP A 639 -30.15 13.22 12.05
N PRO A 640 -30.31 12.70 10.81
CA PRO A 640 -30.34 11.26 10.57
C PRO A 640 -28.95 10.63 10.69
N TRP A 641 -27.87 11.41 10.55
CA TRP A 641 -26.50 10.91 10.55
C TRP A 641 -25.78 11.15 11.87
N GLY A 642 -26.12 12.21 12.58
CA GLY A 642 -25.54 12.59 13.87
C GLY A 642 -24.36 13.57 13.77
N ALA A 643 -24.10 14.16 12.60
CA ALA A 643 -22.99 15.10 12.39
C ALA A 643 -23.06 16.32 13.33
N SER A 644 -24.26 16.87 13.55
CA SER A 644 -24.48 17.98 14.48
C SER A 644 -24.09 17.64 15.92
N ARG A 645 -24.31 16.39 16.33
CA ARG A 645 -23.94 15.90 17.66
C ARG A 645 -22.46 15.56 17.77
N ALA A 646 -21.84 15.09 16.70
CA ALA A 646 -20.39 14.94 16.64
C ALA A 646 -19.68 16.29 16.85
N VAL A 647 -20.18 17.38 16.25
CA VAL A 647 -19.70 18.74 16.51
C VAL A 647 -19.77 19.10 18.00
N ILE A 648 -20.89 18.81 18.67
CA ILE A 648 -21.03 19.07 20.10
C ILE A 648 -20.04 18.27 20.94
N GLY A 649 -19.84 16.98 20.60
CA GLY A 649 -18.85 16.15 21.28
C GLY A 649 -17.43 16.70 21.14
N GLU A 650 -17.04 17.10 19.93
CA GLU A 650 -15.76 17.73 19.63
C GLU A 650 -15.60 19.08 20.36
N HIS A 651 -16.64 19.91 20.43
CA HIS A 651 -16.60 21.25 21.04
C HIS A 651 -16.81 21.26 22.56
N LEU A 652 -17.17 20.14 23.19
CA LEU A 652 -17.59 20.08 24.60
C LEU A 652 -16.64 20.81 25.56
N GLY A 653 -15.34 20.55 25.48
CA GLY A 653 -14.36 21.19 26.36
C GLY A 653 -14.32 22.72 26.23
N ARG A 654 -14.49 23.26 25.01
CA ARG A 654 -14.55 24.71 24.77
C ARG A 654 -15.86 25.31 25.26
N LEU A 655 -16.98 24.64 25.02
CA LEU A 655 -18.30 25.07 25.50
C LEU A 655 -18.33 25.16 27.03
N LEU A 656 -17.82 24.13 27.72
CA LEU A 656 -17.74 24.11 29.18
C LEU A 656 -16.89 25.26 29.72
N ASN A 657 -15.74 25.55 29.10
CA ASN A 657 -14.87 26.65 29.52
C ASN A 657 -15.48 28.04 29.24
N ALA A 658 -16.23 28.20 28.16
CA ALA A 658 -16.79 29.48 27.75
C ALA A 658 -18.09 29.83 28.48
N ASP A 659 -18.96 28.84 28.75
CA ASP A 659 -20.27 29.05 29.37
C ASP A 659 -20.76 27.78 30.10
N GLU A 660 -20.09 27.44 31.20
CA GLU A 660 -20.41 26.28 32.06
C GLU A 660 -21.90 26.18 32.38
N LEU A 661 -22.54 27.29 32.77
CA LEU A 661 -23.96 27.33 33.13
C LEU A 661 -24.86 26.91 31.95
N TRP A 662 -24.58 27.37 30.73
CA TRP A 662 -25.37 26.98 29.56
C TRP A 662 -25.15 25.50 29.21
N THR A 663 -23.90 25.02 29.27
CA THR A 663 -23.56 23.62 28.99
C THR A 663 -24.24 22.69 29.99
N GLU A 664 -24.19 22.99 31.29
CA GLU A 664 -24.85 22.19 32.33
C GLU A 664 -26.37 22.18 32.18
N GLN A 665 -26.99 23.33 31.90
CA GLN A 665 -28.45 23.43 31.71
C GLN A 665 -28.95 22.64 30.49
N ASN A 666 -28.10 22.46 29.47
CA ASN A 666 -28.45 21.73 28.26
C ASN A 666 -27.89 20.30 28.23
N LEU A 667 -27.18 19.87 29.28
CA LEU A 667 -26.45 18.60 29.28
C LEU A 667 -27.34 17.40 28.95
N THR A 668 -28.52 17.32 29.58
CA THR A 668 -29.49 16.25 29.33
C THR A 668 -29.97 16.20 27.89
N PHE A 669 -30.09 17.36 27.23
CA PHE A 669 -30.45 17.42 25.81
C PHE A 669 -29.28 17.00 24.91
N LEU A 670 -28.07 17.43 25.23
CA LEU A 670 -26.89 17.23 24.39
C LEU A 670 -26.33 15.81 24.49
N PHE A 671 -26.34 15.21 25.68
CA PHE A 671 -25.67 13.94 25.99
C PHE A 671 -26.57 12.91 26.68
N GLY A 672 -27.85 13.22 26.92
CA GLY A 672 -28.74 12.34 27.68
C GLY A 672 -28.51 12.40 29.19
N SER A 673 -29.06 11.44 29.91
CA SER A 673 -28.92 11.33 31.37
C SER A 673 -28.75 9.87 31.80
N ALA A 674 -28.66 9.62 33.10
CA ALA A 674 -28.65 8.26 33.64
C ALA A 674 -29.93 7.46 33.32
N GLU A 675 -31.03 8.12 32.96
CA GLU A 675 -32.28 7.44 32.57
C GLU A 675 -32.24 6.91 31.13
N GLY A 676 -31.29 7.37 30.32
CA GLY A 676 -31.16 6.96 28.92
C GLY A 676 -30.52 8.04 28.04
N LEU A 677 -30.09 7.60 26.86
CA LEU A 677 -29.63 8.45 25.78
C LEU A 677 -30.08 7.91 24.42
N ASP A 678 -30.44 8.82 23.51
CA ASP A 678 -30.77 8.48 22.13
C ASP A 678 -29.50 8.30 21.26
N ARG A 679 -29.67 7.85 20.01
CA ARG A 679 -28.56 7.65 19.05
C ARG A 679 -27.71 8.91 18.85
N ASN A 680 -28.33 10.08 18.80
CA ASN A 680 -27.67 11.34 18.52
C ASN A 680 -26.86 11.80 19.75
N GLN A 681 -27.39 11.60 20.96
CA GLN A 681 -26.66 11.79 22.21
C GLN A 681 -25.51 10.79 22.38
N GLN A 682 -25.67 9.55 21.91
CA GLN A 682 -24.59 8.56 21.86
C GLN A 682 -23.44 9.04 20.96
N VAL A 683 -23.75 9.61 19.79
CA VAL A 683 -22.75 10.18 18.87
C VAL A 683 -22.00 11.35 19.53
N ALA A 684 -22.69 12.25 20.24
CA ALA A 684 -22.04 13.33 20.99
C ALA A 684 -21.09 12.77 22.05
N LEU A 685 -21.56 11.81 22.86
CA LEU A 685 -20.76 11.17 23.91
C LEU A 685 -19.52 10.47 23.34
N SER A 686 -19.69 9.61 22.34
CA SER A 686 -18.59 8.82 21.77
C SER A 686 -17.56 9.70 21.07
N THR A 687 -17.99 10.79 20.42
CA THR A 687 -17.07 11.79 19.85
C THR A 687 -16.28 12.52 20.93
N ALA A 688 -16.95 12.95 22.02
CA ALA A 688 -16.27 13.62 23.13
C ALA A 688 -15.18 12.74 23.76
N LEU A 689 -15.49 11.45 23.99
CA LEU A 689 -14.54 10.47 24.54
C LEU A 689 -13.33 10.25 23.63
N ALA A 690 -13.53 10.31 22.31
CA ALA A 690 -12.47 10.11 21.32
C ALA A 690 -11.56 11.34 21.16
N ILE A 691 -12.09 12.56 21.31
CA ILE A 691 -11.35 13.81 21.03
C ILE A 691 -10.59 14.35 22.25
N HIS A 692 -11.20 14.37 23.45
CA HIS A 692 -10.68 15.18 24.56
C HIS A 692 -9.59 14.51 25.41
N HIS A 693 -9.31 13.21 25.19
CA HIS A 693 -8.61 12.37 26.17
C HIS A 693 -9.26 12.44 27.58
N TYR A 694 -8.77 11.64 28.54
CA TYR A 694 -9.33 11.69 29.89
C TYR A 694 -9.11 13.07 30.52
N HIS A 695 -10.20 13.68 30.99
CA HIS A 695 -10.17 14.92 31.76
C HIS A 695 -11.19 14.84 32.90
N ARG A 696 -10.75 15.11 34.14
CA ARG A 696 -11.58 14.97 35.34
C ARG A 696 -12.94 15.66 35.24
N ALA A 697 -12.96 16.93 34.82
CA ALA A 697 -14.19 17.69 34.74
C ALA A 697 -15.17 17.12 33.71
N LEU A 698 -14.66 16.65 32.55
CA LEU A 698 -15.50 16.06 31.51
C LEU A 698 -16.00 14.67 31.94
N TYR A 699 -15.18 13.91 32.64
CA TYR A 699 -15.58 12.63 33.21
C TYR A 699 -16.74 12.80 34.19
N SER A 700 -16.64 13.75 35.13
CA SER A 700 -17.72 14.05 36.08
C SER A 700 -18.98 14.56 35.37
N LEU A 701 -18.82 15.43 34.37
CA LEU A 701 -19.93 15.97 33.58
C LEU A 701 -20.68 14.86 32.82
N LEU A 702 -19.95 13.97 32.15
CA LEU A 702 -20.52 12.92 31.28
C LEU A 702 -20.87 11.62 32.02
N ALA A 703 -20.62 11.52 33.33
CA ALA A 703 -20.84 10.30 34.10
C ALA A 703 -22.28 9.73 33.96
N PRO A 704 -23.36 10.53 34.03
CA PRO A 704 -24.72 10.02 33.82
C PRO A 704 -24.90 9.39 32.43
N SER A 705 -24.38 10.03 31.38
CA SER A 705 -24.45 9.56 30.00
C SER A 705 -23.63 8.29 29.78
N MET A 706 -22.45 8.21 30.40
CA MET A 706 -21.62 7.00 30.35
C MET A 706 -22.30 5.81 31.02
N VAL A 707 -22.95 6.00 32.18
CA VAL A 707 -23.73 4.93 32.82
C VAL A 707 -24.85 4.45 31.91
N ALA A 708 -25.64 5.36 31.33
CA ALA A 708 -26.73 4.99 30.43
C ALA A 708 -26.23 4.31 29.13
N ALA A 709 -25.03 4.68 28.64
CA ALA A 709 -24.42 4.02 27.48
C ALA A 709 -23.97 2.59 27.79
N LEU A 710 -23.49 2.34 29.01
CA LEU A 710 -23.11 1.01 29.49
C LEU A 710 -24.33 0.11 29.75
N ASP A 711 -25.49 0.69 30.03
CA ASP A 711 -26.76 -0.04 30.21
C ASP A 711 -27.52 -0.26 28.90
N SER A 712 -26.99 0.21 27.76
CA SER A 712 -27.66 0.10 26.47
C SER A 712 -27.67 -1.35 25.95
N ALA A 713 -28.83 -1.81 25.50
CA ALA A 713 -28.99 -3.15 24.92
C ALA A 713 -28.47 -3.24 23.47
N GLU A 714 -28.36 -2.11 22.78
CA GLU A 714 -27.84 -2.01 21.41
C GLU A 714 -26.42 -1.43 21.42
N PRO A 715 -25.59 -1.75 20.40
CA PRO A 715 -24.28 -1.14 20.25
C PRO A 715 -24.36 0.39 20.25
N VAL A 716 -23.57 1.04 21.10
CA VAL A 716 -23.49 2.50 21.21
C VAL A 716 -23.02 3.09 19.87
N ALA A 717 -23.74 4.08 19.35
CA ALA A 717 -23.37 4.76 18.11
C ALA A 717 -22.02 5.48 18.24
N ASP A 718 -21.13 5.23 17.27
CA ASP A 718 -19.78 5.80 17.25
C ASP A 718 -19.71 7.01 16.32
N GLY A 719 -19.46 8.18 16.90
CA GLY A 719 -19.29 9.42 16.15
C GLY A 719 -17.91 9.59 15.52
N TRP A 720 -16.90 8.88 16.05
CA TRP A 720 -15.54 8.90 15.54
C TRP A 720 -14.86 7.53 15.77
N PRO A 721 -15.06 6.57 14.85
CA PRO A 721 -14.54 5.22 14.98
C PRO A 721 -13.00 5.20 15.03
N GLN A 722 -12.45 4.49 16.02
CA GLN A 722 -11.01 4.26 16.16
C GLN A 722 -10.64 2.79 15.89
N PRO A 723 -9.55 2.50 15.17
CA PRO A 723 -9.12 1.12 14.95
C PRO A 723 -8.90 0.37 16.27
N ASN A 724 -9.62 -0.73 16.48
CA ASN A 724 -9.55 -1.58 17.68
C ASN A 724 -10.02 -0.94 19.01
N SER A 725 -10.90 0.07 18.98
CA SER A 725 -11.50 0.64 20.20
C SER A 725 -12.97 0.98 20.00
N SER A 726 -13.86 0.40 20.80
CA SER A 726 -15.29 0.72 20.81
C SER A 726 -15.61 1.90 21.74
N PRO A 727 -16.78 2.56 21.60
CA PRO A 727 -17.23 3.58 22.55
C PRO A 727 -17.27 3.06 24.00
N VAL A 728 -17.77 1.83 24.21
CA VAL A 728 -17.85 1.19 25.53
C VAL A 728 -16.45 0.97 26.13
N GLN A 729 -15.48 0.56 25.31
CA GLN A 729 -14.10 0.42 25.76
C GLN A 729 -13.51 1.77 26.22
N ARG A 730 -13.74 2.86 25.47
CA ARG A 730 -13.28 4.22 25.83
C ARG A 730 -13.89 4.72 27.13
N ILE A 731 -15.17 4.40 27.40
CA ILE A 731 -15.79 4.67 28.71
C ILE A 731 -15.00 3.94 29.82
N GLY A 732 -14.68 2.67 29.61
CA GLY A 732 -13.86 1.88 30.52
C GLY A 732 -12.48 2.49 30.76
N GLU A 733 -11.80 2.91 29.69
CA GLU A 733 -10.49 3.56 29.77
C GLU A 733 -10.55 4.84 30.63
N TRP A 734 -11.57 5.69 30.43
CA TRP A 734 -11.77 6.88 31.24
C TRP A 734 -12.10 6.55 32.70
N ALA A 735 -12.94 5.54 32.95
CA ALA A 735 -13.26 5.10 34.31
C ALA A 735 -12.03 4.56 35.04
N ILE A 736 -11.19 3.78 34.37
CA ILE A 736 -9.92 3.29 34.91
C ILE A 736 -8.98 4.46 35.19
N LYS A 737 -8.83 5.40 34.24
CA LYS A 737 -8.02 6.63 34.42
C LYS A 737 -8.46 7.44 35.64
N ALA A 738 -9.77 7.58 35.85
CA ALA A 738 -10.32 8.27 37.01
C ALA A 738 -9.90 7.63 38.35
N ILE A 739 -9.85 6.30 38.43
CA ILE A 739 -9.34 5.60 39.62
C ILE A 739 -7.83 5.82 39.75
N ILE A 740 -7.04 5.57 38.69
CA ILE A 740 -5.58 5.57 38.79
C ILE A 740 -4.96 6.95 39.00
N PHE A 741 -5.67 8.00 38.61
CA PHE A 741 -5.29 9.39 38.89
C PHE A 741 -5.80 9.89 40.25
N GLY A 742 -6.61 9.10 40.96
CA GLY A 742 -7.17 9.46 42.26
C GLY A 742 -8.34 10.45 42.20
N ASP A 743 -8.94 10.62 41.03
CA ASP A 743 -10.08 11.51 40.80
C ASP A 743 -11.43 10.87 41.18
N ALA A 744 -11.48 9.54 41.20
CA ALA A 744 -12.63 8.74 41.60
C ALA A 744 -12.22 7.61 42.55
N THR A 745 -13.21 6.96 43.18
CA THR A 745 -13.00 5.78 44.04
C THR A 745 -13.66 4.56 43.41
N PRO A 746 -13.34 3.32 43.82
CA PRO A 746 -14.05 2.12 43.34
C PRO A 746 -15.57 2.09 43.63
N SER A 747 -16.09 3.08 44.37
CA SER A 747 -17.52 3.29 44.55
C SER A 747 -18.19 4.12 43.45
N ASP A 748 -17.40 4.67 42.53
CA ASP A 748 -17.86 5.47 41.40
C ASP A 748 -18.85 4.70 40.50
N ALA A 749 -19.89 5.39 40.04
CA ALA A 749 -21.00 4.79 39.32
C ALA A 749 -20.58 4.27 37.94
N VAL A 750 -19.74 5.00 37.20
CA VAL A 750 -19.30 4.60 35.85
C VAL A 750 -18.34 3.41 35.96
N PHE A 751 -17.41 3.47 36.90
CA PHE A 751 -16.49 2.35 37.16
C PHE A 751 -17.25 1.07 37.54
N ARG A 752 -18.22 1.17 38.45
CA ARG A 752 -19.05 0.03 38.84
C ARG A 752 -19.91 -0.50 37.70
N ALA A 753 -20.55 0.39 36.94
CA ALA A 753 -21.35 0.00 35.78
C ALA A 753 -20.46 -0.76 34.78
N PHE A 754 -19.32 -0.20 34.39
CA PHE A 754 -18.42 -0.82 33.41
C PHE A 754 -17.99 -2.22 33.82
N PHE A 755 -17.47 -2.39 35.04
CA PHE A 755 -16.99 -3.70 35.49
C PHE A 755 -18.10 -4.73 35.80
N SER A 756 -19.37 -4.31 35.87
CA SER A 756 -20.50 -5.19 36.16
C SER A 756 -21.34 -5.56 34.94
N THR A 757 -21.44 -4.69 33.93
CA THR A 757 -22.32 -4.90 32.76
C THR A 757 -21.56 -5.27 31.49
N THR A 758 -20.29 -4.87 31.37
CA THR A 758 -19.51 -5.02 30.14
C THR A 758 -18.89 -6.41 30.04
N ASP A 759 -18.77 -6.97 28.83
CA ASP A 759 -18.17 -8.28 28.63
C ASP A 759 -16.67 -8.31 29.00
N PRO A 760 -16.14 -9.47 29.43
CA PRO A 760 -14.76 -9.56 29.90
C PRO A 760 -13.71 -9.14 28.86
N ASP A 761 -13.92 -9.37 27.57
CA ASP A 761 -12.95 -9.02 26.53
C ASP A 761 -12.82 -7.50 26.40
N THR A 762 -13.93 -6.76 26.41
CA THR A 762 -13.92 -5.30 26.39
C THR A 762 -13.30 -4.70 27.67
N ARG A 763 -13.56 -5.29 28.84
CA ARG A 763 -12.91 -4.87 30.11
C ARG A 763 -11.40 -5.07 30.06
N GLY A 764 -10.96 -6.22 29.55
CA GLY A 764 -9.56 -6.51 29.31
C GLY A 764 -8.93 -5.57 28.28
N GLY A 765 -9.65 -5.23 27.22
CA GLY A 765 -9.25 -4.25 26.21
C GLY A 765 -8.94 -2.88 26.81
N ALA A 766 -9.83 -2.35 27.65
CA ALA A 766 -9.64 -1.08 28.34
C ALA A 766 -8.41 -1.10 29.27
N LEU A 767 -8.27 -2.12 30.12
CA LEU A 767 -7.08 -2.31 30.97
C LEU A 767 -5.80 -2.43 30.13
N GLY A 768 -5.86 -3.18 29.03
CA GLY A 768 -4.77 -3.35 28.10
C GLY A 768 -4.31 -2.05 27.46
N HIS A 769 -5.25 -1.22 27.05
CA HIS A 769 -4.97 0.08 26.44
C HIS A 769 -4.20 1.01 27.39
N ILE A 770 -4.55 1.05 28.67
CA ILE A 770 -3.77 1.79 29.68
C ILE A 770 -2.34 1.26 29.78
N GLY A 771 -2.15 -0.06 29.76
CA GLY A 771 -0.82 -0.67 29.72
C GLY A 771 -0.02 -0.28 28.47
N TRP A 772 -0.69 -0.21 27.31
CA TRP A 772 -0.10 0.26 26.05
C TRP A 772 0.29 1.74 26.10
N GLU A 773 -0.55 2.61 26.67
CA GLU A 773 -0.21 4.02 26.89
C GLU A 773 1.01 4.17 27.81
N MET A 774 1.07 3.40 28.90
CA MET A 774 2.23 3.40 29.82
C MET A 774 3.53 2.93 29.14
N MET A 775 3.45 2.02 28.17
CA MET A 775 4.60 1.60 27.36
C MET A 775 5.18 2.75 26.54
N HIS A 776 4.32 3.61 25.98
CA HIS A 776 4.72 4.75 25.17
C HIS A 776 5.06 6.00 26.00
N ALA A 777 4.67 6.02 27.27
CA ALA A 777 5.02 7.09 28.19
C ALA A 777 6.53 7.06 28.52
N THR A 778 7.18 8.22 28.45
CA THR A 778 8.58 8.35 28.88
C THR A 778 8.72 7.99 30.36
N GLU A 779 7.86 8.54 31.20
CA GLU A 779 7.82 8.30 32.65
C GLU A 779 6.37 8.10 33.12
N VAL A 780 6.20 7.27 34.16
CA VAL A 780 4.93 7.04 34.86
C VAL A 780 5.21 7.21 36.35
N SER A 781 4.43 8.06 37.04
CA SER A 781 4.64 8.26 38.48
C SER A 781 4.33 6.99 39.28
N GLU A 782 5.02 6.81 40.40
CA GLU A 782 4.84 5.64 41.26
C GLU A 782 3.39 5.54 41.77
N SER A 783 2.74 6.66 42.08
CA SER A 783 1.35 6.66 42.54
C SER A 783 0.39 6.08 41.50
N ILE A 784 0.52 6.49 40.23
CA ILE A 784 -0.35 6.02 39.14
C ILE A 784 -0.05 4.55 38.83
N ARG A 785 1.24 4.19 38.76
CA ARG A 785 1.68 2.81 38.54
C ARG A 785 1.13 1.88 39.63
N ASP A 786 1.27 2.26 40.90
CA ASP A 786 0.92 1.42 42.03
C ASP A 786 -0.60 1.30 42.21
N GLU A 787 -1.36 2.35 41.88
CA GLU A 787 -2.82 2.31 41.81
C GLU A 787 -3.30 1.38 40.69
N PHE A 788 -2.70 1.46 39.50
CA PHE A 788 -3.02 0.56 38.39
C PHE A 788 -2.62 -0.89 38.68
N ALA A 789 -1.49 -1.12 39.36
CA ALA A 789 -1.09 -2.42 39.87
C ALA A 789 -2.15 -3.00 40.82
N ARG A 790 -2.64 -2.20 41.78
CA ARG A 790 -3.68 -2.65 42.71
C ARG A 790 -4.97 -3.00 42.00
N LEU A 791 -5.37 -2.21 41.00
CA LEU A 791 -6.53 -2.52 40.18
C LEU A 791 -6.37 -3.87 39.48
N TRP A 792 -5.20 -4.15 38.88
CA TRP A 792 -4.92 -5.47 38.30
C TRP A 792 -5.01 -6.60 39.33
N ASP A 793 -4.50 -6.40 40.54
CA ASP A 793 -4.63 -7.38 41.63
C ASP A 793 -6.08 -7.68 41.97
N GLU A 794 -6.91 -6.65 42.10
CA GLU A 794 -8.35 -6.79 42.33
C GLU A 794 -9.06 -7.52 41.19
N ARG A 795 -8.69 -7.22 39.93
CA ARG A 795 -9.27 -7.90 38.76
C ARG A 795 -8.84 -9.37 38.67
N ILE A 796 -7.60 -9.69 39.02
CA ILE A 796 -7.12 -11.08 39.11
C ILE A 796 -7.89 -11.83 40.19
N ASP A 797 -8.12 -11.20 41.36
CA ASP A 797 -8.91 -11.80 42.45
C ASP A 797 -10.38 -11.96 42.07
N HIS A 798 -10.97 -11.04 41.30
CA HIS A 798 -12.30 -11.19 40.72
C HIS A 798 -12.40 -12.44 39.85
N VAL A 799 -11.44 -12.65 38.93
CA VAL A 799 -11.43 -13.81 38.04
C VAL A 799 -11.15 -15.12 38.78
N LYS A 800 -10.39 -15.10 39.88
CA LYS A 800 -10.26 -16.28 40.77
C LYS A 800 -11.62 -16.76 41.28
N LEU A 801 -12.50 -15.82 41.62
CA LEU A 801 -13.85 -16.11 42.11
C LEU A 801 -14.85 -16.36 40.95
N ASN A 802 -14.58 -15.79 39.78
CA ASN A 802 -15.46 -15.82 38.60
C ASN A 802 -14.67 -16.24 37.34
N THR A 803 -14.33 -17.53 37.24
CA THR A 803 -13.44 -18.04 36.18
C THR A 803 -13.98 -17.91 34.76
N VAL A 804 -15.28 -17.65 34.59
CA VAL A 804 -15.89 -17.33 33.28
C VAL A 804 -15.36 -16.03 32.68
N ASP A 805 -14.82 -15.14 33.50
CA ASP A 805 -14.31 -13.82 33.10
C ASP A 805 -12.82 -13.83 32.74
N VAL A 806 -12.21 -15.01 32.54
CA VAL A 806 -10.78 -15.18 32.26
C VAL A 806 -10.26 -14.36 31.06
N ALA A 807 -11.15 -14.00 30.12
CA ALA A 807 -10.87 -13.14 28.98
C ALA A 807 -10.44 -11.72 29.38
N GLU A 808 -10.87 -11.21 30.53
CA GLU A 808 -10.48 -9.89 31.07
C GLU A 808 -8.97 -9.76 31.29
N LEU A 809 -8.28 -10.86 31.58
CA LEU A 809 -6.85 -10.86 31.89
C LEU A 809 -5.96 -11.04 30.65
N ARG A 810 -6.55 -11.18 29.45
CA ARG A 810 -5.80 -11.48 28.21
C ARG A 810 -4.77 -10.43 27.85
N GLN A 811 -5.04 -9.17 28.18
CA GLN A 811 -4.21 -8.02 27.81
C GLN A 811 -3.11 -7.68 28.84
N PHE A 812 -2.92 -8.51 29.89
CA PHE A 812 -1.93 -8.26 30.94
C PHE A 812 -0.48 -8.17 30.42
N TYR A 813 -0.20 -8.71 29.23
CA TYR A 813 1.12 -8.61 28.61
C TYR A 813 1.55 -7.15 28.33
N TRP A 814 0.62 -6.20 28.15
CA TRP A 814 0.98 -4.79 27.98
C TRP A 814 1.66 -4.22 29.23
N VAL A 815 1.25 -4.67 30.41
CA VAL A 815 1.88 -4.30 31.69
C VAL A 815 3.32 -4.79 31.73
N ILE A 816 3.56 -6.03 31.26
CA ILE A 816 4.89 -6.63 31.16
C ILE A 816 5.75 -5.84 30.15
N LYS A 817 5.21 -5.60 28.95
CA LYS A 817 5.89 -4.88 27.86
C LYS A 817 6.19 -3.43 28.16
N SER A 818 5.42 -2.79 29.03
CA SER A 818 5.64 -1.39 29.39
C SER A 818 7.01 -1.14 30.03
N GLY A 819 7.61 -2.17 30.65
CA GLY A 819 8.84 -2.03 31.43
C GLY A 819 8.71 -1.14 32.67
N LYS A 820 7.50 -0.67 33.01
CA LYS A 820 7.25 0.23 34.14
C LYS A 820 7.05 -0.51 35.47
N PHE A 821 6.79 -1.82 35.41
CA PHE A 821 6.52 -2.66 36.57
C PHE A 821 7.69 -3.63 36.82
N CYS A 822 8.08 -3.79 38.08
CA CYS A 822 9.19 -4.69 38.42
C CYS A 822 8.79 -6.16 38.25
N PRO A 823 9.73 -7.05 37.84
CA PRO A 823 9.50 -8.48 37.73
C PRO A 823 8.95 -9.14 39.00
N GLU A 824 9.41 -8.69 40.16
CA GLU A 824 8.98 -9.21 41.47
C GLU A 824 7.48 -9.01 41.69
N TRP A 825 6.89 -7.99 41.05
CA TRP A 825 5.47 -7.74 41.06
C TRP A 825 4.75 -8.51 39.94
N TRP A 826 5.09 -8.33 38.67
CA TRP A 826 4.26 -8.87 37.58
C TRP A 826 4.40 -10.38 37.38
N LEU A 827 5.54 -11.00 37.69
CA LEU A 827 5.80 -12.42 37.37
C LEU A 827 4.93 -13.40 38.18
N PRO A 828 4.72 -13.23 39.51
CA PRO A 828 3.76 -14.03 40.27
C PRO A 828 2.31 -13.91 39.74
N ARG A 829 1.94 -12.73 39.24
CA ARG A 829 0.61 -12.44 38.68
C ARG A 829 0.42 -13.10 37.32
N LEU A 830 1.42 -13.01 36.45
CA LEU A 830 1.43 -13.76 35.18
C LEU A 830 1.25 -15.26 35.43
N ASN A 831 1.99 -15.83 36.38
CA ASN A 831 1.87 -17.25 36.74
C ASN A 831 0.46 -17.61 37.23
N THR A 832 -0.18 -16.71 37.98
CA THR A 832 -1.57 -16.89 38.42
C THR A 832 -2.54 -16.84 37.23
N ILE A 833 -2.37 -15.88 36.31
CA ILE A 833 -3.21 -15.72 35.11
C ILE A 833 -3.11 -16.95 34.20
N LEU A 834 -1.88 -17.43 33.98
CA LEU A 834 -1.63 -18.63 33.16
C LEU A 834 -2.28 -19.88 33.76
N ALA A 835 -2.35 -19.98 35.09
CA ALA A 835 -3.01 -21.10 35.77
C ALA A 835 -4.54 -21.14 35.54
N PHE A 836 -5.19 -20.02 35.19
CA PHE A 836 -6.61 -20.01 34.80
C PHE A 836 -6.85 -20.55 33.38
N GLY A 837 -5.80 -20.88 32.63
CA GLY A 837 -5.91 -21.24 31.22
C GLY A 837 -6.24 -20.03 30.33
N SER A 838 -5.98 -18.80 30.80
CA SER A 838 -6.12 -17.62 29.96
C SER A 838 -5.11 -17.68 28.82
N ASN A 839 -5.62 -17.62 27.59
CA ASN A 839 -4.80 -17.33 26.42
C ASN A 839 -4.43 -15.85 26.45
N VAL A 840 -3.47 -15.47 27.31
CA VAL A 840 -2.76 -14.19 27.18
C VAL A 840 -2.32 -14.10 25.72
N ASP A 841 -2.76 -13.08 24.99
CA ASP A 841 -2.90 -13.10 23.52
C ASP A 841 -1.58 -13.44 22.78
N ALA A 842 -1.35 -14.74 22.62
CA ALA A 842 -0.04 -15.30 22.31
C ALA A 842 0.40 -15.03 20.86
N GLU A 843 -0.50 -14.60 19.98
CA GLU A 843 -0.19 -14.43 18.56
C GLU A 843 0.37 -13.05 18.21
N ARG A 844 0.14 -12.03 19.05
CA ARG A 844 0.58 -10.65 18.77
C ARG A 844 1.76 -10.16 19.62
N PHE A 845 2.10 -10.78 20.76
CA PHE A 845 3.03 -10.17 21.72
C PHE A 845 4.14 -11.07 22.26
N MET A 846 5.36 -10.59 22.03
CA MET A 846 6.66 -11.25 22.16
C MET A 846 7.32 -10.99 23.54
N ILE A 847 6.71 -11.44 24.65
CA ILE A 847 7.22 -11.15 26.03
C ILE A 847 8.49 -11.94 26.44
N GLY A 848 9.15 -12.62 25.49
CA GLY A 848 10.27 -13.49 25.78
C GLY A 848 11.47 -12.75 26.39
N LYS A 849 11.72 -11.52 25.97
CA LYS A 849 12.81 -10.67 26.52
C LYS A 849 12.59 -10.33 27.99
N GLU A 850 11.38 -9.89 28.34
CA GLU A 850 11.03 -9.51 29.71
C GLU A 850 11.04 -10.73 30.64
N LEU A 851 10.62 -11.89 30.13
CA LEU A 851 10.69 -13.15 30.87
C LEU A 851 12.13 -13.63 31.08
N ALA A 852 13.01 -13.47 30.07
CA ALA A 852 14.44 -13.72 30.21
C ALA A 852 15.09 -12.78 31.24
N ALA A 853 14.66 -11.52 31.28
CA ALA A 853 15.09 -10.55 32.27
C ALA A 853 14.68 -10.92 33.69
N ALA A 854 13.42 -11.29 33.87
CA ALA A 854 12.89 -11.71 35.17
C ALA A 854 13.58 -12.95 35.75
N ALA A 855 14.14 -13.82 34.89
CA ALA A 855 14.85 -15.02 35.33
C ALA A 855 16.16 -14.72 36.09
N ASP A 856 16.70 -13.51 36.01
CA ASP A 856 17.85 -13.11 36.83
C ASP A 856 17.47 -12.91 38.31
N SER A 857 16.25 -12.45 38.60
CA SER A 857 15.79 -12.22 39.97
C SER A 857 14.90 -13.33 40.54
N ASP A 858 14.05 -13.96 39.71
CA ASP A 858 13.22 -15.11 40.10
C ASP A 858 13.27 -16.24 39.04
N PRO A 859 14.32 -17.09 39.08
CA PRO A 859 14.46 -18.23 38.18
C PRO A 859 13.29 -19.22 38.26
N HIS A 860 12.71 -19.41 39.45
CA HIS A 860 11.59 -20.36 39.67
C HIS A 860 10.31 -19.85 38.99
N GLY A 861 9.94 -18.60 39.25
CA GLY A 861 8.76 -17.99 38.67
C GLY A 861 8.87 -17.86 37.16
N ALA A 862 10.03 -17.47 36.63
CA ALA A 862 10.26 -17.32 35.20
C ALA A 862 10.21 -18.67 34.48
N PHE A 863 10.81 -19.72 35.06
CA PHE A 863 10.72 -21.08 34.53
C PHE A 863 9.28 -21.60 34.54
N HIS A 864 8.52 -21.35 35.61
CA HIS A 864 7.12 -21.75 35.67
C HIS A 864 6.28 -21.06 34.56
N ALA A 865 6.39 -19.75 34.41
CA ALA A 865 5.67 -18.99 33.40
C ALA A 865 6.03 -19.48 31.98
N LEU A 866 7.33 -19.70 31.72
CA LEU A 866 7.81 -20.23 30.45
C LEU A 866 7.17 -21.60 30.13
N THR A 867 7.16 -22.52 31.10
CA THR A 867 6.57 -23.86 30.89
C THR A 867 5.09 -23.81 30.58
N GLN A 868 4.34 -22.93 31.25
CA GLN A 868 2.91 -22.75 31.01
C GLN A 868 2.67 -22.18 29.61
N LEU A 869 3.39 -21.12 29.23
CA LEU A 869 3.29 -20.49 27.90
C LEU A 869 3.65 -21.45 26.76
N LEU A 870 4.65 -22.31 26.94
CA LEU A 870 5.02 -23.35 25.97
C LEU A 870 3.98 -24.48 25.88
N SER A 871 3.24 -24.74 26.96
CA SER A 871 2.21 -25.79 26.98
C SER A 871 0.88 -25.36 26.34
N THR A 872 0.52 -24.07 26.43
CA THR A 872 -0.70 -23.50 25.83
C THR A 872 -0.56 -23.17 24.34
N THR A 873 0.67 -23.16 23.80
CA THR A 873 0.98 -22.79 22.41
C THR A 873 0.90 -23.95 21.41
N GLY A 874 0.34 -25.10 21.78
CA GLY A 874 0.23 -26.30 20.94
C GLY A 874 -0.43 -26.14 19.56
N ALA A 875 -1.03 -24.98 19.25
CA ALA A 875 -1.57 -24.61 17.94
C ALA A 875 -0.90 -23.39 17.26
N ARG A 876 0.01 -22.66 17.93
CA ARG A 876 0.47 -21.31 17.53
C ARG A 876 1.99 -21.24 17.36
N ARG A 877 2.48 -21.51 16.14
CA ARG A 877 3.93 -21.61 15.83
C ARG A 877 4.75 -20.36 16.15
N MET A 878 4.16 -19.16 16.05
CA MET A 878 4.94 -17.92 16.14
C MET A 878 5.28 -17.54 17.58
N ALA A 879 4.33 -17.69 18.50
CA ALA A 879 4.54 -17.52 19.94
C ALA A 879 5.63 -18.47 20.48
N ALA A 880 5.54 -19.75 20.10
CA ALA A 880 6.52 -20.76 20.49
C ALA A 880 7.90 -20.47 19.91
N TYR A 881 7.97 -19.95 18.68
CA TYR A 881 9.23 -19.55 18.04
C TYR A 881 9.89 -18.38 18.77
N GLU A 882 9.13 -17.33 19.11
CA GLU A 882 9.63 -16.17 19.83
C GLU A 882 10.17 -16.55 21.21
N LEU A 883 9.40 -17.29 22.01
CA LEU A 883 9.84 -17.76 23.32
C LEU A 883 11.10 -18.63 23.20
N SER A 884 11.14 -19.54 22.21
CA SER A 884 12.30 -20.40 21.96
C SER A 884 13.57 -19.63 21.62
N ARG A 885 13.43 -18.44 21.04
CA ARG A 885 14.55 -17.57 20.69
C ARG A 885 14.97 -16.69 21.85
N ASN A 886 13.98 -16.08 22.51
CA ASN A 886 14.19 -14.92 23.36
C ASN A 886 14.15 -15.24 24.86
N ALA A 887 13.39 -16.26 25.28
CA ALA A 887 13.25 -16.65 26.69
C ALA A 887 13.95 -17.97 27.02
N VAL A 888 13.71 -19.02 26.23
CA VAL A 888 14.07 -20.41 26.59
C VAL A 888 15.56 -20.57 26.96
N PRO A 889 16.54 -20.06 26.18
CA PRO A 889 17.95 -20.27 26.52
C PRO A 889 18.35 -19.63 27.85
N VAL A 890 17.92 -18.39 28.09
CA VAL A 890 18.31 -17.61 29.28
C VAL A 890 17.59 -18.15 30.51
N VAL A 891 16.27 -18.37 30.44
CA VAL A 891 15.48 -18.89 31.56
C VAL A 891 15.98 -20.27 31.99
N LEU A 892 16.26 -21.18 31.05
CA LEU A 892 16.83 -22.50 31.36
C LEU A 892 18.20 -22.39 32.01
N ALA A 893 19.08 -21.51 31.50
CA ALA A 893 20.41 -21.31 32.07
C ALA A 893 20.35 -20.80 33.51
N ARG A 894 19.44 -19.86 33.81
CA ARG A 894 19.23 -19.35 35.17
C ARG A 894 18.60 -20.39 36.08
N ALA A 895 17.60 -21.13 35.61
CA ALA A 895 16.98 -22.22 36.36
C ALA A 895 17.97 -23.33 36.74
N ILE A 896 18.87 -23.71 35.82
CA ILE A 896 19.94 -24.69 36.08
C ILE A 896 20.96 -24.14 37.10
N LYS A 897 21.25 -22.84 37.07
CA LYS A 897 22.23 -22.19 37.97
C LYS A 897 21.67 -21.71 39.30
N ALA A 898 20.35 -21.83 39.53
CA ALA A 898 19.68 -21.29 40.72
C ALA A 898 20.08 -21.96 42.04
N GLY A 899 20.83 -23.07 42.00
CA GLY A 899 21.26 -23.80 43.19
C GLY A 899 20.18 -24.66 43.86
N ASP A 900 19.01 -24.81 43.22
CA ASP A 900 17.94 -25.73 43.63
C ASP A 900 17.97 -27.02 42.78
N PRO A 901 18.28 -28.18 43.39
CA PRO A 901 18.33 -29.47 42.67
C PRO A 901 17.02 -29.86 41.97
N GLN A 902 15.86 -29.47 42.51
CA GLN A 902 14.57 -29.79 41.89
C GLN A 902 14.32 -28.94 40.65
N LEU A 903 14.61 -27.64 40.72
CA LEU A 903 14.49 -26.74 39.57
C LEU A 903 15.49 -27.12 38.47
N GLU A 904 16.74 -27.42 38.83
CA GLU A 904 17.76 -27.90 37.91
C GLU A 904 17.27 -29.16 37.17
N THR A 905 16.78 -30.16 37.91
CA THR A 905 16.26 -31.40 37.31
C THR A 905 15.12 -31.13 36.33
N ARG A 906 14.18 -30.24 36.68
CA ARG A 906 13.06 -29.88 35.81
C ARG A 906 13.51 -29.09 34.58
N ALA A 907 14.45 -28.16 34.74
CA ALA A 907 15.00 -27.36 33.64
C ALA A 907 15.80 -28.22 32.67
N THR A 908 16.64 -29.13 33.16
CA THR A 908 17.35 -30.11 32.34
C THR A 908 16.38 -31.05 31.63
N LYS A 909 15.28 -31.46 32.28
CA LYS A 909 14.24 -32.25 31.64
C LYS A 909 13.58 -31.49 30.49
N LEU A 910 13.19 -30.23 30.70
CA LEU A 910 12.60 -29.39 29.64
C LEU A 910 13.59 -29.13 28.50
N LEU A 911 14.86 -28.85 28.80
CA LEU A 911 15.93 -28.73 27.81
C LEU A 911 16.01 -29.98 26.92
N ASN A 912 15.98 -31.17 27.54
CA ASN A 912 16.02 -32.44 26.82
C ASN A 912 14.73 -32.69 26.01
N GLU A 913 13.57 -32.32 26.55
CA GLU A 913 12.27 -32.42 25.86
C GLU A 913 12.22 -31.51 24.62
N LEU A 914 12.62 -30.25 24.75
CA LEU A 914 12.69 -29.28 23.64
C LEU A 914 13.75 -29.67 22.60
N GLY A 915 14.91 -30.18 23.05
CA GLY A 915 15.90 -30.78 22.17
C GLY A 915 15.35 -31.99 21.42
N ALA A 916 14.59 -32.86 22.10
CA ALA A 916 13.89 -34.00 21.49
C ALA A 916 12.70 -33.59 20.61
N ALA A 917 12.18 -32.38 20.76
CA ALA A 917 11.15 -31.79 19.90
C ALA A 917 11.74 -31.06 18.66
N GLY A 918 13.05 -30.83 18.62
CA GLY A 918 13.74 -30.33 17.43
C GLY A 918 14.62 -29.09 17.59
N ASP A 919 14.87 -28.60 18.81
CA ASP A 919 15.75 -27.45 19.08
C ASP A 919 17.20 -27.88 19.44
N PHE A 920 17.94 -28.40 18.46
CA PHE A 920 19.27 -29.01 18.67
C PHE A 920 20.36 -28.03 19.11
N GLY A 921 20.22 -26.75 18.77
CA GLY A 921 21.15 -25.69 19.18
C GLY A 921 20.88 -25.19 20.60
N LEU A 922 19.78 -25.61 21.24
CA LEU A 922 19.36 -25.07 22.52
C LEU A 922 20.38 -25.30 23.63
N ALA A 923 20.94 -26.51 23.75
CA ALA A 923 21.92 -26.82 24.79
C ALA A 923 23.14 -25.89 24.70
N GLN A 924 23.64 -25.62 23.49
CA GLN A 924 24.73 -24.69 23.28
C GLN A 924 24.34 -23.25 23.66
N ARG A 925 23.13 -22.80 23.25
CA ARG A 925 22.62 -21.47 23.63
C ARG A 925 22.43 -21.33 25.15
N VAL A 926 21.97 -22.37 25.83
CA VAL A 926 21.84 -22.43 27.30
C VAL A 926 23.22 -22.36 27.96
N GLU A 927 24.21 -23.09 27.45
CA GLU A 927 25.59 -23.01 27.95
C GLU A 927 26.23 -21.63 27.73
N MET A 928 25.97 -21.00 26.58
CA MET A 928 26.41 -19.63 26.31
C MET A 928 25.76 -18.63 27.26
N ALA A 929 24.44 -18.74 27.46
CA ALA A 929 23.70 -17.90 28.41
C ALA A 929 24.16 -18.13 29.85
N ALA A 930 24.48 -19.37 30.21
CA ALA A 930 25.07 -19.71 31.50
C ALA A 930 26.44 -19.06 31.67
N ARG A 931 27.27 -19.01 30.64
CA ARG A 931 28.59 -18.35 30.67
C ARG A 931 28.54 -16.82 30.57
N GLY A 932 27.36 -16.24 30.31
CA GLY A 932 27.19 -14.80 30.08
C GLY A 932 27.62 -14.36 28.67
N GLU A 933 27.86 -15.30 27.76
CA GLU A 933 28.18 -15.06 26.35
C GLU A 933 26.93 -14.79 25.50
N LEU A 934 25.74 -15.07 26.06
CA LEU A 934 24.44 -14.72 25.51
C LEU A 934 23.68 -13.98 26.61
N SER A 935 23.44 -12.69 26.40
CA SER A 935 22.75 -11.79 27.32
C SER A 935 21.37 -11.40 26.77
N GLN A 936 20.56 -10.72 27.59
CA GLN A 936 19.28 -10.16 27.14
C GLN A 936 19.42 -9.16 25.99
N ALA A 937 20.60 -8.52 25.85
CA ALA A 937 20.89 -7.58 24.77
C ALA A 937 21.14 -8.27 23.41
N ASP A 938 21.48 -9.56 23.41
CA ASP A 938 21.77 -10.34 22.19
C ASP A 938 20.50 -10.94 21.56
N VAL A 939 19.34 -10.59 22.11
CA VAL A 939 18.04 -11.05 21.67
C VAL A 939 17.50 -10.07 20.61
N GLU A 940 17.33 -10.55 19.37
CA GLU A 940 16.82 -9.74 18.24
C GLU A 940 15.46 -9.07 18.57
N GLU A 941 15.26 -7.81 18.12
CA GLU A 941 13.98 -7.08 18.19
C GLU A 941 12.88 -7.69 17.34
#